data_AF-A0AAW1SCS7-F1
#
_entry.id   AF-A0AAW1SCS7-F1
#
_cell.length_a   1.000
_cell.length_b   1.000
_cell.length_c   1.000
_cell.angle_alpha   90.00
_cell.angle_beta   90.00
_cell.angle_gamma   90.00
#
_symmetry.space_group_name_H-M   'P 1'
#
loop_
_entity.id
_entity.type
_entity.pdbx_description
1 polymer ?
#
loop_
_entity_poly.entity_id
_entity_poly.type
_entity_poly.pdbx_seq_one_letter_code
_entity_poly.pdbx_strand_id
1 'polypeptide(L)'
;MARKSKASKSTGAPSGSAEGTGAATMQPPLTSTRSARAGRRGREGAMPAEEQPEQLAPGARKRPRQRGAAEHRPATDGGAVAELEELEASDGGSAEQLDHFAEAVERSAKDAERLMESVVKVFCVHSEPNFSLPWQRKRQYSSTSSGFIISGKRILTNAHSVDHHTQVKVRRRGSDTKFVATVLSIGTECDIAMLTVQDPEFWKGLQPVTFGPLPRLQSQVTVIGYPIGGDTMSVTSGVVSRIEVTSYVHGSSELLGVQIDAAINAGNSGGPAFTNRGECCGIAFQSLRGGVGTHEDAEGIGYVIPVPVIEHFINDYVKNKSFSGFPALGIEWQRMESPFLRKALGMKTGQKGVYVRRVEPTSPAGALLKRGDIVLSFDGTDIANDGTVPFRSGERISFSYLVSRKYVGEQAELRVLSEGKERRVSVELSTPTRLVPVHIKNRPPSYFIFAGLVFTQVTVPFLRSEYGKEYDFDAPVKLLDAMMHAQADSRDQQVVVLAQVLAADINIGYEEGLVNTQVRAVNGKPIRNLKELVAEVDGTRKDFLKLDLEYNQLVVLEVAPARAATGDILKIKKEAEALFKAKVGCRETSFAKTSTLSDELVSGLNCAMNYSANVERLYRSAAIYFDRDNVGLPGVSMFFKVAGVCVMNEQYKIADWLNKRGGRVSFEPVAAPSTEHCEEHSDVLAAFVKSLAAVKVGFEKGNKLYEAATKAGDAHAVDFVSTSLRQKSECLRLGSHIVTHLKLVEKDKHAIKNFDRSLPNCLVDLAFSAGIESTASAKLIKGSIERVDEWKSSMVAKPLFDTPEACVAKEVWKRALV
;
A
#
# COMPACT_ATOMS: atom_id res chain seq x y z
N MET A 1 -60.15 17.24 -22.19
CA MET A 1 -60.75 18.17 -23.17
C MET A 1 -59.84 19.38 -23.33
N ALA A 2 -59.84 20.02 -24.50
CA ALA A 2 -58.83 21.03 -24.86
C ALA A 2 -59.29 22.47 -24.57
N ARG A 3 -58.32 23.37 -24.34
CA ARG A 3 -58.30 24.70 -24.99
C ARG A 3 -56.87 25.26 -25.06
N LYS A 4 -56.49 25.71 -26.27
CA LYS A 4 -55.25 26.43 -26.59
C LYS A 4 -55.54 27.93 -26.66
N SER A 5 -54.57 28.79 -26.36
CA SER A 5 -54.36 30.03 -27.11
C SER A 5 -52.95 30.61 -26.96
N LYS A 6 -52.23 30.64 -28.10
CA LYS A 6 -51.40 31.74 -28.66
C LYS A 6 -50.55 32.58 -27.67
N ALA A 7 -49.21 32.66 -27.72
CA ALA A 7 -48.21 32.73 -28.81
C ALA A 7 -48.10 34.10 -29.53
N SER A 8 -46.95 34.76 -29.34
CA SER A 8 -46.31 35.66 -30.32
C SER A 8 -44.78 35.67 -30.10
N LYS A 9 -44.02 35.32 -31.14
CA LYS A 9 -42.55 35.48 -31.23
C LYS A 9 -42.21 36.83 -31.84
N SER A 10 -40.99 37.34 -31.61
CA SER A 10 -40.08 38.06 -32.55
C SER A 10 -39.26 39.11 -31.80
N THR A 11 -37.99 39.44 -32.07
CA THR A 11 -36.92 38.94 -32.97
C THR A 11 -35.64 39.72 -32.62
N GLY A 12 -34.46 39.23 -33.01
CA GLY A 12 -33.30 40.11 -33.24
C GLY A 12 -32.04 39.84 -32.41
N ALA A 13 -31.15 39.01 -32.96
CA ALA A 13 -29.72 39.28 -32.96
C ALA A 13 -29.39 39.89 -34.35
N PRO A 14 -28.26 40.62 -34.55
CA PRO A 14 -26.99 39.91 -34.75
C PRO A 14 -25.68 40.67 -34.37
N SER A 15 -24.58 39.90 -34.32
CA SER A 15 -23.20 40.21 -34.74
C SER A 15 -22.53 41.58 -34.48
N GLY A 16 -21.32 41.56 -33.89
CA GLY A 16 -20.31 42.62 -33.97
C GLY A 16 -18.99 42.17 -33.35
N SER A 17 -17.86 42.40 -34.02
CA SER A 17 -16.54 41.77 -33.72
C SER A 17 -15.39 42.77 -33.50
N ALA A 18 -14.32 42.26 -32.89
CA ALA A 18 -12.92 42.73 -32.91
C ALA A 18 -12.46 43.83 -31.92
N GLU A 19 -11.42 43.43 -31.16
CA GLU A 19 -10.17 44.11 -30.79
C GLU A 19 -10.10 45.65 -30.58
N GLY A 20 -9.48 46.08 -29.46
CA GLY A 20 -9.08 47.48 -29.27
C GLY A 20 -8.51 47.81 -27.89
N THR A 21 -7.19 47.94 -27.79
CA THR A 21 -6.40 48.40 -26.62
C THR A 21 -6.81 49.78 -26.06
N GLY A 22 -6.68 50.02 -24.74
CA GLY A 22 -6.34 51.38 -24.24
C GLY A 22 -6.80 51.84 -22.85
N ALA A 23 -5.83 51.92 -21.92
CA ALA A 23 -5.65 52.98 -20.89
C ALA A 23 -6.56 53.12 -19.63
N ALA A 24 -5.93 53.74 -18.60
CA ALA A 24 -6.51 54.44 -17.43
C ALA A 24 -6.97 53.65 -16.18
N THR A 25 -6.00 53.02 -15.52
CA THR A 25 -5.63 53.24 -14.10
C THR A 25 -6.50 54.15 -13.20
N MET A 26 -6.88 53.69 -12.00
CA MET A 26 -6.67 54.45 -10.74
C MET A 26 -6.73 53.58 -9.47
N GLN A 27 -5.90 53.95 -8.48
CA GLN A 27 -5.81 53.40 -7.12
C GLN A 27 -6.53 54.30 -6.10
N PRO A 28 -6.73 53.85 -4.86
CA PRO A 28 -6.71 54.71 -3.67
C PRO A 28 -5.38 54.59 -2.87
N PRO A 29 -5.01 55.59 -2.03
CA PRO A 29 -3.59 55.86 -1.72
C PRO A 29 -3.07 55.44 -0.33
N LEU A 30 -1.75 55.54 -0.19
CA LEU A 30 -0.93 55.40 1.02
C LEU A 30 -1.09 56.56 2.02
N THR A 31 -0.73 56.35 3.30
CA THR A 31 0.49 56.93 3.92
C THR A 31 0.63 56.64 5.43
N SER A 32 1.84 56.24 5.86
CA SER A 32 2.50 56.82 7.04
C SER A 32 4.01 56.71 6.86
N THR A 33 4.76 57.72 7.29
CA THR A 33 6.18 57.93 6.95
C THR A 33 7.13 57.57 8.09
N ARG A 34 8.36 57.14 7.77
CA ARG A 34 9.54 57.40 8.62
C ARG A 34 10.88 57.28 7.89
N SER A 35 11.59 58.40 7.86
CA SER A 35 13.03 58.59 7.68
C SER A 35 13.44 59.73 8.64
N ALA A 36 14.69 60.07 8.96
CA ALA A 36 15.96 59.34 9.03
C ALA A 36 17.00 60.26 9.74
N ARG A 37 17.98 59.68 10.45
CA ARG A 37 19.37 60.15 10.77
C ARG A 37 19.84 59.50 12.08
N ALA A 38 20.91 58.70 12.10
CA ALA A 38 22.34 58.99 11.93
C ALA A 38 23.01 59.51 13.23
N GLY A 39 24.20 59.06 13.65
CA GLY A 39 25.09 58.00 13.14
C GLY A 39 26.55 58.17 13.64
N ARG A 40 27.47 57.27 13.25
CA ARG A 40 28.95 57.30 13.50
C ARG A 40 29.36 57.13 14.98
N ARG A 41 30.54 56.63 15.39
CA ARG A 41 31.78 55.99 14.82
C ARG A 41 32.24 55.03 15.96
N GLY A 42 33.02 53.96 15.83
CA GLY A 42 33.99 53.49 14.84
C GLY A 42 35.19 52.88 15.59
N ARG A 43 35.87 51.90 14.96
CA ARG A 43 37.28 51.45 15.21
C ARG A 43 37.59 50.73 16.54
N GLU A 44 38.59 49.86 16.64
CA GLU A 44 39.46 49.01 15.78
C GLU A 44 40.45 48.38 16.80
N GLY A 45 40.99 47.19 16.56
CA GLY A 45 42.00 46.59 17.44
C GLY A 45 42.34 45.17 17.02
N ALA A 46 43.52 44.97 16.47
CA ALA A 46 44.00 43.70 15.91
C ALA A 46 45.35 43.30 16.54
N MET A 47 45.64 41.98 16.58
CA MET A 47 46.88 41.22 16.21
C MET A 47 48.29 41.83 16.50
N PRO A 48 49.45 41.10 16.38
CA PRO A 48 49.73 39.69 16.00
C PRO A 48 50.80 38.98 16.90
N ALA A 49 51.39 37.87 16.39
CA ALA A 49 52.82 37.45 16.56
C ALA A 49 53.29 36.87 17.94
N GLU A 50 54.35 36.04 18.12
CA GLU A 50 55.33 35.27 17.28
C GLU A 50 56.01 34.22 18.23
N GLU A 51 56.79 33.17 17.89
CA GLU A 51 57.21 32.52 16.61
C GLU A 51 57.40 30.97 16.77
N GLN A 52 58.63 30.42 16.73
CA GLN A 52 59.09 29.00 16.86
C GLN A 52 60.50 28.98 17.58
N PRO A 53 61.37 27.92 17.63
CA PRO A 53 61.27 26.52 17.14
C PRO A 53 61.96 25.39 18.01
N GLU A 54 62.06 24.18 17.42
CA GLU A 54 63.12 23.13 17.50
C GLU A 54 63.27 22.06 18.63
N GLN A 55 63.21 20.79 18.15
CA GLN A 55 64.14 19.64 18.31
C GLN A 55 64.22 18.68 19.55
N LEU A 56 63.83 17.42 19.26
CA LEU A 56 64.54 16.12 19.46
C LEU A 56 64.74 15.43 20.84
N ALA A 57 63.89 14.41 21.08
CA ALA A 57 64.24 12.99 21.34
C ALA A 57 64.92 12.53 22.68
N PRO A 58 64.91 11.22 23.03
CA PRO A 58 63.85 10.19 22.86
C PRO A 58 63.59 9.26 24.09
N GLY A 59 62.43 8.60 24.10
CA GLY A 59 62.32 7.16 24.42
C GLY A 59 61.91 6.69 25.83
N ALA A 60 60.71 6.09 25.93
CA ALA A 60 60.46 4.81 26.66
C ALA A 60 59.04 4.26 26.43
N ARG A 61 58.94 2.95 26.16
CA ARG A 61 57.68 2.19 25.92
C ARG A 61 56.66 2.30 27.06
N LYS A 62 55.35 2.35 26.73
CA LYS A 62 54.26 1.69 27.50
C LYS A 62 53.02 1.41 26.65
N ARG A 63 52.24 0.40 27.08
CA ARG A 63 51.16 -0.28 26.32
C ARG A 63 49.89 0.58 26.16
N PRO A 64 49.07 0.36 25.11
CA PRO A 64 47.78 1.05 24.98
C PRO A 64 46.75 0.55 25.99
N ARG A 65 46.01 1.47 26.60
CA ARG A 65 44.76 1.19 27.34
C ARG A 65 43.58 1.38 26.38
N GLN A 66 42.77 0.35 26.18
CA GLN A 66 41.44 0.52 25.58
C GLN A 66 40.54 1.27 26.57
N ARG A 67 39.77 2.24 26.08
CA ARG A 67 38.56 2.74 26.74
C ARG A 67 37.38 2.07 26.06
N GLY A 68 36.58 1.31 26.80
CA GLY A 68 35.36 0.72 26.28
C GLY A 68 34.28 1.79 26.05
N ALA A 69 33.55 1.66 24.94
CA ALA A 69 32.27 2.31 24.76
C ALA A 69 31.17 1.45 25.42
N ALA A 70 30.10 2.08 25.92
CA ALA A 70 29.01 1.36 26.56
C ALA A 70 28.11 0.68 25.52
N GLU A 71 27.85 -0.61 25.68
CA GLU A 71 26.83 -1.34 24.91
C GLU A 71 25.45 -1.25 25.58
N HIS A 72 24.43 -1.01 24.78
CA HIS A 72 23.03 -0.96 25.22
C HIS A 72 22.49 -2.39 25.36
N ARG A 73 22.09 -2.82 26.56
CA ARG A 73 21.38 -4.09 26.77
C ARG A 73 19.88 -3.91 26.51
N PRO A 74 19.18 -4.92 25.96
CA PRO A 74 17.71 -4.89 25.87
C PRO A 74 17.10 -5.00 27.27
N ALA A 75 16.02 -4.24 27.51
CA ALA A 75 15.32 -4.24 28.78
C ALA A 75 14.61 -5.59 29.02
N THR A 76 15.10 -6.34 30.00
CA THR A 76 14.47 -7.54 30.56
C THR A 76 13.92 -7.21 31.94
N ASP A 77 12.78 -7.82 32.31
CA ASP A 77 12.00 -7.66 33.55
C ASP A 77 12.58 -6.77 34.66
N GLY A 78 12.27 -5.47 34.59
CA GLY A 78 12.58 -4.50 35.65
C GLY A 78 11.82 -4.73 36.97
N GLY A 79 10.89 -5.70 37.03
CA GLY A 79 10.22 -6.10 38.27
C GLY A 79 11.07 -7.09 39.07
N ALA A 80 11.40 -8.23 38.47
CA ALA A 80 12.17 -9.29 39.15
C ALA A 80 13.62 -8.87 39.44
N VAL A 81 14.23 -8.02 38.61
CA VAL A 81 15.59 -7.50 38.86
C VAL A 81 15.61 -6.45 39.99
N ALA A 82 14.52 -5.69 40.18
CA ALA A 82 14.41 -4.77 41.30
C ALA A 82 14.18 -5.50 42.64
N GLU A 83 13.38 -6.58 42.65
CA GLU A 83 13.27 -7.46 43.82
C GLU A 83 14.61 -8.14 44.16
N LEU A 84 15.44 -8.49 43.16
CA LEU A 84 16.80 -9.00 43.38
C LEU A 84 17.72 -7.96 44.02
N GLU A 85 17.72 -6.70 43.55
CA GLU A 85 18.52 -5.63 44.18
C GLU A 85 18.05 -5.29 45.60
N GLU A 86 16.75 -5.38 45.91
CA GLU A 86 16.25 -5.22 47.29
C GLU A 86 16.52 -6.44 48.19
N LEU A 87 16.49 -7.67 47.64
CA LEU A 87 16.80 -8.89 48.38
C LEU A 87 18.31 -9.02 48.67
N GLU A 88 19.19 -8.74 47.70
CA GLU A 88 20.65 -8.75 47.90
C GLU A 88 21.12 -7.60 48.82
N ALA A 89 20.36 -6.51 48.93
CA ALA A 89 20.60 -5.44 49.90
C ALA A 89 20.11 -5.77 51.33
N SER A 90 19.36 -6.87 51.51
CA SER A 90 18.89 -7.35 52.81
C SER A 90 19.66 -8.59 53.27
N ASP A 91 20.45 -8.45 54.33
CA ASP A 91 21.31 -9.52 54.89
C ASP A 91 20.46 -10.58 55.65
N GLY A 92 19.61 -11.30 54.92
CA GLY A 92 18.58 -12.17 55.52
C GLY A 92 17.73 -13.02 54.57
N GLY A 93 18.04 -13.09 53.27
CA GLY A 93 17.40 -14.03 52.35
C GLY A 93 17.73 -15.48 52.68
N SER A 94 16.78 -16.24 53.23
CA SER A 94 16.98 -17.66 53.55
C SER A 94 17.14 -18.51 52.29
N ALA A 95 17.89 -19.61 52.37
CA ALA A 95 18.12 -20.51 51.22
C ALA A 95 16.81 -21.00 50.59
N GLU A 96 15.77 -21.24 51.39
CA GLU A 96 14.44 -21.64 50.96
C GLU A 96 13.75 -20.59 50.06
N GLN A 97 14.03 -19.30 50.26
CA GLN A 97 13.48 -18.22 49.42
C GLN A 97 14.19 -18.12 48.06
N LEU A 98 15.50 -18.40 48.02
CA LEU A 98 16.28 -18.47 46.77
C LEU A 98 15.88 -19.69 45.93
N ASP A 99 15.69 -20.85 46.56
CA ASP A 99 15.17 -22.05 45.90
C ASP A 99 13.74 -21.81 45.35
N HIS A 100 12.87 -21.17 46.13
CA HIS A 100 11.51 -20.84 45.67
C HIS A 100 11.50 -19.86 44.49
N PHE A 101 12.41 -18.88 44.47
CA PHE A 101 12.59 -17.97 43.34
C PHE A 101 13.12 -18.70 42.10
N ALA A 102 14.11 -19.58 42.26
CA ALA A 102 14.65 -20.40 41.17
C ALA A 102 13.56 -21.32 40.56
N GLU A 103 12.75 -21.98 41.40
CA GLU A 103 11.59 -22.76 40.95
C GLU A 103 10.56 -21.91 40.20
N ALA A 104 10.32 -20.66 40.62
CA ALA A 104 9.39 -19.75 39.97
C ALA A 104 9.90 -19.30 38.59
N VAL A 105 11.19 -18.97 38.47
CA VAL A 105 11.84 -18.61 37.20
C VAL A 105 11.84 -19.81 36.23
N GLU A 106 12.18 -21.02 36.69
CA GLU A 106 12.17 -22.21 35.84
C GLU A 106 10.75 -22.57 35.37
N ARG A 107 9.73 -22.36 36.22
CA ARG A 107 8.32 -22.53 35.87
C ARG A 107 7.86 -21.53 34.82
N SER A 108 8.20 -20.25 34.99
CA SER A 108 7.93 -19.18 34.02
C SER A 108 8.56 -19.48 32.65
N ALA A 109 9.82 -19.93 32.63
CA ALA A 109 10.50 -20.32 31.39
C ALA A 109 9.81 -21.50 30.68
N LYS A 110 9.40 -22.55 31.43
CA LYS A 110 8.65 -23.69 30.89
C LYS A 110 7.27 -23.29 30.36
N ASP A 111 6.60 -22.35 30.99
CA ASP A 111 5.29 -21.85 30.54
C ASP A 111 5.42 -20.96 29.29
N ALA A 112 6.44 -20.09 29.22
CA ALA A 112 6.77 -19.35 28.00
C ALA A 112 7.08 -20.28 26.81
N GLU A 113 7.83 -21.36 27.03
CA GLU A 113 8.11 -22.37 26.01
C GLU A 113 6.84 -23.07 25.49
N ARG A 114 5.93 -23.48 26.39
CA ARG A 114 4.62 -24.07 26.03
C ARG A 114 3.76 -23.13 25.18
N LEU A 115 3.74 -21.84 25.50
CA LEU A 115 3.04 -20.83 24.70
C LEU A 115 3.63 -20.74 23.29
N MET A 116 4.96 -20.79 23.15
CA MET A 116 5.63 -20.80 21.85
C MET A 116 5.38 -22.08 21.06
N GLU A 117 5.32 -23.26 21.69
CA GLU A 117 4.96 -24.52 21.00
C GLU A 117 3.54 -24.49 20.41
N SER A 118 2.64 -23.71 21.01
CA SER A 118 1.25 -23.53 20.56
C SER A 118 1.13 -22.68 19.28
N VAL A 119 2.20 -21.99 18.87
CA VAL A 119 2.25 -21.13 17.68
C VAL A 119 2.88 -21.89 16.50
N VAL A 120 2.27 -21.75 15.33
CA VAL A 120 2.64 -22.47 14.10
C VAL A 120 2.85 -21.50 12.94
N LYS A 121 3.77 -21.86 12.03
CA LYS A 121 3.97 -21.12 10.78
C LYS A 121 3.01 -21.65 9.73
N VAL A 122 2.19 -20.77 9.17
CA VAL A 122 1.26 -21.05 8.07
C VAL A 122 1.96 -20.79 6.74
N PHE A 123 1.75 -21.68 5.77
CA PHE A 123 2.20 -21.55 4.39
C PHE A 123 0.97 -21.68 3.50
N CYS A 124 0.68 -20.67 2.69
CA CYS A 124 -0.45 -20.69 1.77
C CYS A 124 0.04 -20.51 0.32
N VAL A 125 -0.48 -21.34 -0.59
CA VAL A 125 -0.40 -21.09 -2.04
C VAL A 125 -1.69 -20.43 -2.47
N HIS A 126 -1.60 -19.24 -3.04
CA HIS A 126 -2.74 -18.45 -3.49
C HIS A 126 -2.90 -18.56 -5.00
N SER A 127 -4.15 -18.54 -5.48
CA SER A 127 -4.46 -18.36 -6.89
C SER A 127 -5.67 -17.42 -7.02
N GLU A 128 -5.42 -16.13 -7.02
CA GLU A 128 -6.48 -15.12 -7.12
C GLU A 128 -7.22 -15.20 -8.47
N PRO A 129 -8.54 -14.92 -8.52
CA PRO A 129 -9.20 -14.57 -9.76
C PRO A 129 -8.57 -13.31 -10.38
N ASN A 130 -8.53 -13.24 -11.71
CA ASN A 130 -8.29 -11.98 -12.40
C ASN A 130 -9.66 -11.28 -12.58
N PHE A 131 -9.91 -10.15 -11.92
CA PHE A 131 -11.23 -9.50 -12.00
C PHE A 131 -11.42 -8.72 -13.31
N SER A 132 -10.33 -8.25 -13.92
CA SER A 132 -10.29 -7.64 -15.25
C SER A 132 -10.60 -8.64 -16.36
N LEU A 133 -10.14 -9.88 -16.19
CA LEU A 133 -10.37 -11.01 -17.10
C LEU A 133 -11.01 -12.16 -16.30
N PRO A 134 -12.32 -12.07 -15.94
CA PRO A 134 -12.98 -12.90 -14.91
C PRO A 134 -13.03 -14.42 -15.18
N TRP A 135 -12.63 -14.84 -16.37
CA TRP A 135 -12.44 -16.25 -16.78
C TRP A 135 -11.02 -16.79 -16.49
N GLN A 136 -10.09 -15.93 -16.05
CA GLN A 136 -8.70 -16.28 -15.74
C GLN A 136 -8.42 -16.25 -14.24
N ARG A 137 -7.33 -16.91 -13.84
CA ARG A 137 -6.70 -16.73 -12.53
C ARG A 137 -5.33 -16.08 -12.71
N LYS A 138 -4.91 -15.27 -11.74
CA LYS A 138 -3.56 -14.73 -11.68
C LYS A 138 -2.54 -15.87 -11.46
N ARG A 139 -1.27 -15.58 -11.73
CA ARG A 139 -0.14 -16.49 -11.45
C ARG A 139 -0.17 -16.89 -9.97
N GLN A 140 0.04 -18.18 -9.70
CA GLN A 140 0.16 -18.66 -8.33
C GLN A 140 1.39 -18.05 -7.64
N TYR A 141 1.22 -17.70 -6.37
CA TYR A 141 2.31 -17.28 -5.49
C TYR A 141 2.13 -17.92 -4.10
N SER A 142 3.21 -17.97 -3.32
CA SER A 142 3.18 -18.49 -1.95
C SER A 142 3.37 -17.35 -0.96
N SER A 143 2.69 -17.42 0.17
CA SER A 143 2.91 -16.54 1.33
C SER A 143 3.20 -17.37 2.58
N THR A 144 3.69 -16.69 3.62
CA THR A 144 3.82 -17.25 4.97
C THR A 144 3.28 -16.29 6.00
N SER A 145 2.57 -16.82 6.99
CA SER A 145 2.07 -16.06 8.14
C SER A 145 2.10 -16.92 9.40
N SER A 146 1.47 -16.43 10.46
CA SER A 146 1.39 -17.11 11.75
C SER A 146 -0.01 -17.68 12.00
N GLY A 147 -0.07 -18.67 12.87
CA GLY A 147 -1.31 -19.20 13.41
C GLY A 147 -1.05 -19.80 14.78
N PHE A 148 -2.10 -20.17 15.52
CA PHE A 148 -1.96 -20.82 16.82
C PHE A 148 -3.09 -21.79 17.11
N ILE A 149 -2.80 -22.72 18.00
CA ILE A 149 -3.67 -23.86 18.32
C ILE A 149 -4.68 -23.47 19.37
N ILE A 150 -5.94 -23.83 19.11
CA ILE A 150 -7.07 -23.69 20.02
C ILE A 150 -7.73 -25.06 20.27
N SER A 151 -8.63 -25.12 21.25
CA SER A 151 -9.31 -26.35 21.64
C SER A 151 -10.07 -27.03 20.48
N GLY A 152 -10.15 -28.36 20.52
CA GLY A 152 -10.88 -29.16 19.52
C GLY A 152 -10.14 -29.41 18.21
N LYS A 153 -8.80 -29.47 18.22
CA LYS A 153 -7.95 -29.71 17.03
C LYS A 153 -8.18 -28.68 15.91
N ARG A 154 -8.14 -27.40 16.29
CA ARG A 154 -8.31 -26.25 15.40
C ARG A 154 -7.15 -25.29 15.54
N ILE A 155 -6.86 -24.57 14.46
CA ILE A 155 -5.84 -23.52 14.39
C ILE A 155 -6.56 -22.23 13.98
N LEU A 156 -6.24 -21.11 14.60
CA LEU A 156 -6.65 -19.79 14.13
C LEU A 156 -5.49 -19.10 13.40
N THR A 157 -5.84 -18.31 12.39
CA THR A 157 -4.96 -17.40 11.65
C THR A 157 -5.83 -16.29 11.05
N ASN A 158 -5.27 -15.33 10.29
CA ASN A 158 -6.08 -14.33 9.61
C ASN A 158 -6.78 -14.86 8.36
N ALA A 159 -7.88 -14.23 7.95
CA ALA A 159 -8.56 -14.56 6.69
C ALA A 159 -7.67 -14.26 5.49
N HIS A 160 -7.01 -13.10 5.47
CA HIS A 160 -6.10 -12.70 4.38
C HIS A 160 -4.92 -13.66 4.20
N SER A 161 -4.50 -14.35 5.27
CA SER A 161 -3.40 -15.33 5.23
C SER A 161 -3.73 -16.58 4.40
N VAL A 162 -5.01 -16.89 4.20
CA VAL A 162 -5.48 -18.05 3.44
C VAL A 162 -6.50 -17.68 2.36
N ASP A 163 -6.57 -16.40 1.99
CA ASP A 163 -7.51 -15.95 0.96
C ASP A 163 -7.14 -16.50 -0.41
N HIS A 164 -8.13 -16.90 -1.23
CA HIS A 164 -7.91 -17.54 -2.53
C HIS A 164 -6.97 -18.77 -2.50
N HIS A 165 -6.90 -19.51 -1.39
CA HIS A 165 -6.00 -20.65 -1.23
C HIS A 165 -6.26 -21.78 -2.24
N THR A 166 -5.17 -22.41 -2.72
CA THR A 166 -5.19 -23.71 -3.42
C THR A 166 -4.58 -24.83 -2.58
N GLN A 167 -3.65 -24.48 -1.69
CA GLN A 167 -3.06 -25.39 -0.71
C GLN A 167 -2.66 -24.60 0.54
N VAL A 168 -3.01 -25.12 1.72
CA VAL A 168 -2.52 -24.59 3.00
C VAL A 168 -1.71 -25.69 3.69
N LYS A 169 -0.58 -25.31 4.28
CA LYS A 169 0.28 -26.15 5.11
C LYS A 169 0.62 -25.42 6.41
N VAL A 170 0.90 -26.17 7.47
CA VAL A 170 1.37 -25.63 8.75
C VAL A 170 2.62 -26.38 9.22
N ARG A 171 3.50 -25.69 9.94
CA ARG A 171 4.70 -26.27 10.56
C ARG A 171 4.79 -25.85 12.02
N ARG A 172 5.10 -26.80 12.90
CA ARG A 172 5.32 -26.58 14.34
C ARG A 172 6.65 -25.88 14.59
N ARG A 173 6.80 -25.20 15.73
CA ARG A 173 8.11 -24.85 16.29
C ARG A 173 8.96 -26.13 16.45
N GLY A 174 10.25 -26.05 16.11
CA GLY A 174 11.20 -27.17 16.24
C GLY A 174 11.06 -28.33 15.23
N SER A 175 10.02 -28.36 14.39
CA SER A 175 9.84 -29.38 13.34
C SER A 175 10.19 -28.83 11.96
N ASP A 176 10.80 -29.65 11.11
CA ASP A 176 11.01 -29.40 9.68
C ASP A 176 9.74 -29.69 8.85
N THR A 177 8.87 -30.56 9.35
CA THR A 177 7.78 -31.22 8.62
C THR A 177 6.58 -30.30 8.45
N LYS A 178 6.14 -30.13 7.20
CA LYS A 178 5.00 -29.29 6.80
C LYS A 178 3.75 -30.14 6.61
N PHE A 179 2.85 -30.11 7.57
CA PHE A 179 1.58 -30.83 7.54
C PHE A 179 0.56 -30.10 6.67
N VAL A 180 -0.25 -30.84 5.90
CA VAL A 180 -1.33 -30.25 5.09
C VAL A 180 -2.50 -29.85 5.99
N ALA A 181 -2.98 -28.62 5.84
CA ALA A 181 -4.10 -28.09 6.61
C ALA A 181 -5.34 -27.90 5.71
N THR A 182 -6.52 -28.10 6.29
CA THR A 182 -7.82 -27.83 5.67
C THR A 182 -8.41 -26.57 6.28
N VAL A 183 -8.87 -25.64 5.43
CA VAL A 183 -9.63 -24.46 5.88
C VAL A 183 -11.05 -24.90 6.22
N LEU A 184 -11.49 -24.65 7.46
CA LEU A 184 -12.82 -24.98 7.97
C LEU A 184 -13.82 -23.84 7.78
N SER A 185 -13.38 -22.60 7.98
CA SER A 185 -14.21 -21.39 7.85
C SER A 185 -13.33 -20.16 7.65
N ILE A 186 -13.84 -19.17 6.91
CA ILE A 186 -13.21 -17.86 6.70
C ILE A 186 -14.26 -16.79 7.02
N GLY A 187 -13.94 -15.91 7.98
CA GLY A 187 -14.67 -14.68 8.26
C GLY A 187 -13.88 -13.50 7.75
N THR A 188 -14.18 -13.07 6.52
CA THR A 188 -13.50 -11.93 5.88
C THR A 188 -13.81 -10.63 6.64
N GLU A 189 -15.04 -10.50 7.14
CA GLU A 189 -15.58 -9.36 7.88
C GLU A 189 -14.75 -9.05 9.15
N CYS A 190 -14.25 -10.08 9.86
CA CYS A 190 -13.38 -9.96 11.04
C CYS A 190 -11.92 -10.36 10.82
N ASP A 191 -11.53 -10.66 9.59
CA ASP A 191 -10.21 -11.17 9.22
C ASP A 191 -9.72 -12.38 10.06
N ILE A 192 -10.59 -13.37 10.30
CA ILE A 192 -10.25 -14.65 10.97
C ILE A 192 -10.46 -15.83 10.02
N ALA A 193 -9.54 -16.77 9.99
CA ALA A 193 -9.74 -18.10 9.41
C ALA A 193 -9.48 -19.20 10.44
N MET A 194 -10.23 -20.30 10.30
CA MET A 194 -10.10 -21.49 11.10
C MET A 194 -9.57 -22.64 10.24
N LEU A 195 -8.50 -23.30 10.68
CA LEU A 195 -7.90 -24.45 10.01
C LEU A 195 -7.97 -25.69 10.90
N THR A 196 -7.78 -26.85 10.30
CA THR A 196 -7.48 -28.11 10.99
C THR A 196 -6.45 -28.93 10.22
N VAL A 197 -5.85 -29.93 10.87
CA VAL A 197 -4.87 -30.87 10.30
C VAL A 197 -5.38 -32.27 10.59
N GLN A 198 -5.51 -33.09 9.55
CA GLN A 198 -6.02 -34.46 9.69
C GLN A 198 -4.99 -35.40 10.33
N ASP A 199 -3.70 -35.13 10.11
CA ASP A 199 -2.60 -35.90 10.65
C ASP A 199 -2.56 -35.84 12.20
N PRO A 200 -2.69 -36.98 12.91
CA PRO A 200 -2.59 -37.02 14.37
C PRO A 200 -1.21 -36.63 14.92
N GLU A 201 -0.13 -36.83 14.16
CA GLU A 201 1.24 -36.54 14.60
C GLU A 201 1.43 -35.04 14.84
N PHE A 202 0.84 -34.19 13.98
CA PHE A 202 0.84 -32.74 14.16
C PHE A 202 0.37 -32.34 15.56
N TRP A 203 -0.68 -32.99 16.09
CA TRP A 203 -1.27 -32.66 17.39
C TRP A 203 -0.52 -33.23 18.60
N LYS A 204 0.47 -34.12 18.41
CA LYS A 204 1.13 -34.85 19.49
C LYS A 204 1.93 -33.92 20.39
N GLY A 205 1.57 -33.86 21.68
CA GLY A 205 2.25 -33.05 22.70
C GLY A 205 1.91 -31.57 22.68
N LEU A 206 1.05 -31.10 21.77
CA LEU A 206 0.66 -29.68 21.71
C LEU A 206 -0.50 -29.40 22.67
N GLN A 207 -0.39 -28.30 23.40
CA GLN A 207 -1.49 -27.74 24.19
C GLN A 207 -2.13 -26.56 23.41
N PRO A 208 -3.45 -26.34 23.54
CA PRO A 208 -4.10 -25.16 22.99
C PRO A 208 -3.84 -23.93 23.88
N VAL A 209 -3.85 -22.74 23.28
CA VAL A 209 -3.83 -21.50 24.06
C VAL A 209 -5.12 -21.36 24.89
N THR A 210 -4.99 -20.74 26.06
CA THR A 210 -6.14 -20.32 26.87
C THR A 210 -6.50 -18.88 26.50
N PHE A 211 -7.77 -18.61 26.22
CA PHE A 211 -8.23 -17.23 25.98
C PHE A 211 -8.45 -16.49 27.30
N GLY A 212 -7.94 -15.26 27.37
CA GLY A 212 -8.14 -14.33 28.49
C GLY A 212 -9.28 -13.34 28.25
N PRO A 213 -9.59 -12.50 29.25
CA PRO A 213 -10.54 -11.42 29.10
C PRO A 213 -10.00 -10.32 28.16
N LEU A 214 -10.89 -9.42 27.71
CA LEU A 214 -10.48 -8.21 27.02
C LEU A 214 -9.51 -7.38 27.92
N PRO A 215 -8.30 -7.02 27.46
CA PRO A 215 -7.32 -6.34 28.28
C PRO A 215 -7.74 -4.89 28.60
N ARG A 216 -7.06 -4.26 29.56
CA ARG A 216 -7.24 -2.83 29.88
C ARG A 216 -6.19 -1.99 29.16
N LEU A 217 -6.42 -0.68 29.05
CA LEU A 217 -5.36 0.25 28.64
C LEU A 217 -4.12 0.05 29.54
N GLN A 218 -2.92 0.23 28.96
CA GLN A 218 -1.62 -0.01 29.58
C GLN A 218 -1.35 -1.46 30.03
N SER A 219 -2.23 -2.43 29.74
CA SER A 219 -1.92 -3.85 29.97
C SER A 219 -0.78 -4.28 29.05
N GLN A 220 0.24 -4.93 29.61
CA GLN A 220 1.34 -5.49 28.83
C GLN A 220 0.84 -6.59 27.88
N VAL A 221 1.36 -6.58 26.66
CA VAL A 221 0.99 -7.51 25.60
C VAL A 221 2.23 -7.99 24.85
N THR A 222 2.28 -9.29 24.59
CA THR A 222 3.37 -9.95 23.87
C THR A 222 2.79 -10.71 22.67
N VAL A 223 3.22 -10.35 21.48
CA VAL A 223 2.82 -10.98 20.21
C VAL A 223 3.89 -11.97 19.78
N ILE A 224 3.46 -13.18 19.42
CA ILE A 224 4.36 -14.26 19.00
C ILE A 224 3.99 -14.69 17.58
N GLY A 225 4.98 -14.80 16.69
CA GLY A 225 4.75 -15.14 15.29
C GLY A 225 6.01 -15.49 14.50
N TYR A 226 5.88 -15.55 13.18
CA TYR A 226 6.92 -15.90 12.22
C TYR A 226 7.04 -14.81 11.15
N PRO A 227 8.06 -13.93 11.20
CA PRO A 227 8.19 -12.83 10.27
C PRO A 227 8.50 -13.33 8.85
N ILE A 228 8.16 -12.54 7.83
CA ILE A 228 8.49 -12.86 6.44
C ILE A 228 10.01 -13.07 6.27
N GLY A 229 10.37 -14.09 5.49
CA GLY A 229 11.76 -14.43 5.16
C GLY A 229 12.49 -15.29 6.19
N GLY A 230 12.07 -15.28 7.47
CA GLY A 230 12.66 -16.10 8.54
C GLY A 230 11.87 -17.37 8.83
N ASP A 231 12.55 -18.46 9.17
CA ASP A 231 11.92 -19.70 9.67
C ASP A 231 11.91 -19.81 11.19
N THR A 232 12.60 -18.90 11.88
CA THR A 232 12.59 -18.69 13.32
C THR A 232 11.35 -17.93 13.79
N MET A 233 11.02 -18.11 15.06
CA MET A 233 9.96 -17.37 15.74
C MET A 233 10.44 -15.97 16.14
N SER A 234 9.54 -15.00 16.10
CA SER A 234 9.72 -13.63 16.59
C SER A 234 8.74 -13.36 17.72
N VAL A 235 9.19 -12.58 18.69
CA VAL A 235 8.41 -12.10 19.82
C VAL A 235 8.53 -10.58 19.84
N THR A 236 7.40 -9.86 19.85
CA THR A 236 7.36 -8.41 20.04
C THR A 236 6.47 -8.06 21.21
N SER A 237 6.95 -7.21 22.11
CA SER A 237 6.24 -6.82 23.34
C SER A 237 5.94 -5.32 23.35
N GLY A 238 4.88 -4.96 24.07
CA GLY A 238 4.43 -3.58 24.24
C GLY A 238 3.27 -3.51 25.24
N VAL A 239 2.43 -2.50 25.13
CA VAL A 239 1.21 -2.31 25.92
C VAL A 239 -0.01 -2.03 25.02
N VAL A 240 -1.20 -2.25 25.58
CA VAL A 240 -2.46 -1.83 24.98
C VAL A 240 -2.60 -0.31 25.04
N SER A 241 -2.50 0.34 23.88
CA SER A 241 -2.54 1.81 23.75
C SER A 241 -3.95 2.35 23.54
N ARG A 242 -4.85 1.58 22.90
CA ARG A 242 -6.26 1.96 22.72
C ARG A 242 -7.16 0.74 22.58
N ILE A 243 -8.44 0.90 22.93
CA ILE A 243 -9.51 -0.03 22.60
C ILE A 243 -10.67 0.78 22.02
N GLU A 244 -11.02 0.52 20.77
CA GLU A 244 -12.10 1.25 20.08
C GLU A 244 -12.81 0.36 19.06
N VAL A 245 -13.88 0.86 18.45
CA VAL A 245 -14.45 0.23 17.26
C VAL A 245 -13.61 0.71 16.07
N THR A 246 -12.89 -0.21 15.45
CA THR A 246 -12.04 0.05 14.28
C THR A 246 -12.69 -0.53 13.03
N SER A 247 -12.42 0.08 11.88
CA SER A 247 -12.61 -0.62 10.61
C SER A 247 -11.74 -1.89 10.56
N TYR A 248 -12.04 -2.83 9.67
CA TYR A 248 -11.22 -4.02 9.37
C TYR A 248 -11.01 -4.02 7.85
N VAL A 249 -9.82 -3.66 7.34
CA VAL A 249 -9.61 -3.29 5.92
C VAL A 249 -10.14 -4.34 4.93
N HIS A 250 -9.85 -5.62 5.18
CA HIS A 250 -10.21 -6.73 4.29
C HIS A 250 -11.72 -7.03 4.29
N GLY A 251 -12.40 -6.80 5.41
CA GLY A 251 -13.84 -7.03 5.60
C GLY A 251 -14.71 -5.77 5.46
N SER A 252 -14.10 -4.59 5.40
CA SER A 252 -14.73 -3.26 5.50
C SER A 252 -15.79 -3.13 6.61
N SER A 253 -15.64 -3.89 7.68
CA SER A 253 -16.61 -3.95 8.80
C SER A 253 -16.05 -3.21 10.01
N GLU A 254 -16.93 -2.59 10.80
CA GLU A 254 -16.57 -1.88 12.03
C GLU A 254 -16.77 -2.80 13.24
N LEU A 255 -15.68 -3.28 13.84
CA LEU A 255 -15.69 -4.23 14.96
C LEU A 255 -14.78 -3.74 16.08
N LEU A 256 -14.86 -4.35 17.26
CA LEU A 256 -13.95 -4.04 18.36
C LEU A 256 -12.51 -4.37 17.93
N GLY A 257 -11.59 -3.41 18.11
CA GLY A 257 -10.16 -3.56 17.87
C GLY A 257 -9.37 -3.14 19.11
N VAL A 258 -8.23 -3.80 19.34
CA VAL A 258 -7.27 -3.42 20.39
C VAL A 258 -6.01 -2.91 19.69
N GLN A 259 -5.70 -1.64 19.87
CA GLN A 259 -4.44 -1.03 19.41
C GLN A 259 -3.36 -1.32 20.44
N ILE A 260 -2.17 -1.67 19.96
CA ILE A 260 -0.98 -1.92 20.77
C ILE A 260 0.19 -1.10 20.21
N ASP A 261 1.22 -0.83 21.02
CA ASP A 261 2.46 -0.18 20.55
C ASP A 261 3.58 -1.17 20.14
N ALA A 262 3.36 -2.47 20.37
CA ALA A 262 4.27 -3.52 19.87
C ALA A 262 4.25 -3.56 18.33
N ALA A 263 5.43 -3.65 17.72
CA ALA A 263 5.58 -3.74 16.27
C ALA A 263 4.93 -5.03 15.70
N ILE A 264 4.00 -4.88 14.76
CA ILE A 264 3.40 -5.96 13.98
C ILE A 264 3.96 -5.94 12.56
N ASN A 265 4.93 -6.81 12.32
CA ASN A 265 5.52 -7.01 11.00
C ASN A 265 4.75 -8.06 10.20
N ALA A 266 4.78 -7.92 8.87
CA ALA A 266 4.22 -8.92 7.97
C ALA A 266 4.81 -10.32 8.25
N GLY A 267 3.94 -11.32 8.35
CA GLY A 267 4.28 -12.67 8.82
C GLY A 267 3.84 -12.95 10.26
N ASN A 268 3.98 -11.98 11.19
CA ASN A 268 3.47 -12.13 12.57
C ASN A 268 1.94 -12.07 12.63
N SER A 269 1.29 -11.46 11.62
CA SER A 269 -0.17 -11.53 11.41
C SER A 269 -0.68 -12.96 11.47
N GLY A 270 -1.79 -13.16 12.20
CA GLY A 270 -2.41 -14.46 12.47
C GLY A 270 -1.87 -15.15 13.72
N GLY A 271 -0.76 -14.66 14.29
CA GLY A 271 -0.21 -15.12 15.56
C GLY A 271 -1.00 -14.59 16.77
N PRO A 272 -0.86 -15.23 17.94
CA PRO A 272 -1.55 -14.79 19.15
C PRO A 272 -0.85 -13.60 19.79
N ALA A 273 -1.66 -12.74 20.39
CA ALA A 273 -1.26 -11.77 21.40
C ALA A 273 -1.57 -12.33 22.79
N PHE A 274 -0.60 -12.29 23.70
CA PHE A 274 -0.71 -12.78 25.08
C PHE A 274 -0.61 -11.63 26.09
N THR A 275 -1.30 -11.77 27.22
CA THR A 275 -1.07 -10.95 28.42
C THR A 275 0.14 -11.45 29.20
N ASN A 276 0.59 -10.70 30.20
CA ASN A 276 1.61 -11.13 31.16
C ASN A 276 1.22 -12.37 32.01
N ARG A 277 -0.02 -12.87 31.89
CA ARG A 277 -0.49 -14.12 32.52
C ARG A 277 -0.39 -15.34 31.60
N GLY A 278 0.12 -15.18 30.37
CA GLY A 278 0.12 -16.23 29.34
C GLY A 278 -1.25 -16.47 28.69
N GLU A 279 -2.28 -15.70 29.07
CA GLU A 279 -3.61 -15.79 28.47
C GLU A 279 -3.64 -15.04 27.12
N CYS A 280 -4.15 -15.68 26.07
CA CYS A 280 -4.31 -15.08 24.75
C CYS A 280 -5.41 -14.01 24.77
N CYS A 281 -5.05 -12.76 24.52
CA CYS A 281 -5.97 -11.61 24.46
C CYS A 281 -6.44 -11.26 23.04
N GLY A 282 -5.84 -11.87 22.01
CA GLY A 282 -6.37 -11.79 20.64
C GLY A 282 -5.45 -12.33 19.54
N ILE A 283 -5.80 -12.07 18.28
CA ILE A 283 -4.98 -12.37 17.08
C ILE A 283 -4.31 -11.09 16.60
N ALA A 284 -2.99 -11.07 16.42
CA ALA A 284 -2.30 -9.96 15.79
C ALA A 284 -2.70 -9.82 14.31
N PHE A 285 -2.99 -8.60 13.87
CA PHE A 285 -3.24 -8.30 12.45
C PHE A 285 -2.62 -6.95 12.06
N GLN A 286 -2.11 -6.85 10.84
CA GLN A 286 -1.32 -5.69 10.43
C GLN A 286 -2.20 -4.50 10.01
N SER A 287 -1.80 -3.33 10.51
CA SER A 287 -2.10 -1.95 10.08
C SER A 287 -3.35 -1.68 9.24
N LEU A 288 -4.28 -0.96 9.86
CA LEU A 288 -5.44 -0.33 9.26
C LEU A 288 -5.10 0.88 8.38
N ARG A 289 -4.65 0.65 7.13
CA ARG A 289 -4.48 1.72 6.13
C ARG A 289 -5.03 1.34 4.76
N GLY A 290 -6.26 1.80 4.52
CA GLY A 290 -7.01 1.66 3.27
C GLY A 290 -8.18 2.65 3.21
N GLY A 291 -8.00 3.84 3.78
CA GLY A 291 -8.98 4.92 3.82
C GLY A 291 -8.29 6.28 3.69
N VAL A 292 -8.95 7.17 2.96
CA VAL A 292 -8.46 8.48 2.50
C VAL A 292 -7.62 9.26 3.53
N GLY A 293 -6.39 9.61 3.13
CA GLY A 293 -5.72 10.84 3.61
C GLY A 293 -4.91 10.79 4.91
N THR A 294 -4.75 9.65 5.58
CA THR A 294 -4.02 9.58 6.86
C THR A 294 -2.72 8.76 6.79
N HIS A 295 -1.56 9.43 6.79
CA HIS A 295 -0.29 8.88 7.32
C HIS A 295 0.29 7.68 6.52
N GLU A 296 1.48 7.77 5.91
CA GLU A 296 2.30 6.57 5.68
C GLU A 296 2.90 6.06 7.01
N ASP A 297 3.37 4.81 7.05
CA ASP A 297 3.51 3.97 8.24
C ASP A 297 3.94 4.69 9.53
N ALA A 298 3.02 4.74 10.51
CA ALA A 298 3.31 5.20 11.85
C ALA A 298 3.99 4.04 12.58
N GLU A 299 5.31 4.14 12.72
CA GLU A 299 6.13 3.18 13.47
C GLU A 299 5.56 3.00 14.89
N GLY A 300 5.47 1.75 15.35
CA GLY A 300 4.92 1.43 16.68
C GLY A 300 3.39 1.48 16.80
N ILE A 301 2.62 1.20 15.74
CA ILE A 301 1.17 0.94 15.85
C ILE A 301 0.83 -0.46 15.32
N GLY A 302 0.46 -1.35 16.24
CA GLY A 302 -0.10 -2.67 15.98
C GLY A 302 -1.60 -2.73 16.27
N TYR A 303 -2.29 -3.72 15.68
CA TYR A 303 -3.68 -4.03 16.02
C TYR A 303 -3.85 -5.52 16.35
N VAL A 304 -4.81 -5.79 17.23
CA VAL A 304 -5.17 -7.12 17.72
C VAL A 304 -6.69 -7.30 17.63
N ILE A 305 -7.10 -8.40 16.99
CA ILE A 305 -8.49 -8.90 16.93
C ILE A 305 -8.81 -9.49 18.31
N PRO A 306 -9.64 -8.87 19.15
CA PRO A 306 -9.74 -9.24 20.55
C PRO A 306 -10.64 -10.47 20.76
N VAL A 307 -10.44 -11.17 21.89
CA VAL A 307 -11.19 -12.39 22.25
C VAL A 307 -12.71 -12.32 22.01
N PRO A 308 -13.46 -11.25 22.34
CA PRO A 308 -14.91 -11.20 22.05
C PRO A 308 -15.28 -11.33 20.57
N VAL A 309 -14.41 -10.91 19.64
CA VAL A 309 -14.60 -11.08 18.18
C VAL A 309 -14.23 -12.51 17.75
N ILE A 310 -13.19 -13.08 18.37
CA ILE A 310 -12.78 -14.48 18.15
C ILE A 310 -13.87 -15.45 18.62
N GLU A 311 -14.40 -15.24 19.83
CA GLU A 311 -15.48 -16.06 20.40
C GLU A 311 -16.76 -15.97 19.57
N HIS A 312 -17.12 -14.78 19.07
CA HIS A 312 -18.26 -14.63 18.15
C HIS A 312 -18.08 -15.50 16.91
N PHE A 313 -16.94 -15.38 16.21
CA PHE A 313 -16.61 -16.19 15.04
C PHE A 313 -16.60 -17.70 15.33
N ILE A 314 -16.01 -18.13 16.45
CA ILE A 314 -15.98 -19.55 16.85
C ILE A 314 -17.39 -20.07 17.13
N ASN A 315 -18.19 -19.34 17.90
CA ASN A 315 -19.53 -19.76 18.31
C ASN A 315 -20.50 -19.82 17.12
N ASP A 316 -20.44 -18.83 16.24
CA ASP A 316 -21.19 -18.79 14.99
C ASP A 316 -20.86 -20.01 14.10
N TYR A 317 -19.56 -20.29 13.89
CA TYR A 317 -19.13 -21.48 13.17
C TYR A 317 -19.56 -22.79 13.86
N VAL A 318 -19.46 -22.90 15.19
CA VAL A 318 -19.87 -24.10 15.92
C VAL A 318 -21.37 -24.37 15.76
N LYS A 319 -22.20 -23.32 15.81
CA LYS A 319 -23.66 -23.36 15.64
C LYS A 319 -24.07 -23.68 14.20
N ASN A 320 -23.51 -22.96 13.23
CA ASN A 320 -23.99 -22.93 11.85
C ASN A 320 -23.16 -23.76 10.86
N LYS A 321 -22.00 -24.30 11.28
CA LYS A 321 -20.98 -24.99 10.44
C LYS A 321 -20.37 -24.12 9.32
N SER A 322 -20.69 -22.84 9.31
CA SER A 322 -20.14 -21.80 8.44
C SER A 322 -20.24 -20.46 9.18
N PHE A 323 -19.35 -19.53 8.89
CA PHE A 323 -19.50 -18.15 9.40
C PHE A 323 -20.59 -17.39 8.63
N SER A 324 -21.57 -16.85 9.35
CA SER A 324 -22.73 -16.12 8.84
C SER A 324 -22.45 -14.63 8.67
N GLY A 325 -21.56 -14.05 9.48
CA GLY A 325 -21.16 -12.64 9.43
C GLY A 325 -21.47 -11.89 10.72
N PHE A 326 -21.09 -10.61 10.75
CA PHE A 326 -21.51 -9.67 11.77
C PHE A 326 -22.80 -8.95 11.33
N PRO A 327 -23.80 -8.83 12.21
CA PRO A 327 -25.01 -8.05 11.91
C PRO A 327 -24.74 -6.54 11.91
N ALA A 328 -25.58 -5.82 11.16
CA ALA A 328 -25.70 -4.37 11.21
C ALA A 328 -27.17 -3.96 11.43
N LEU A 329 -27.39 -2.75 11.95
CA LEU A 329 -28.73 -2.17 12.10
C LEU A 329 -29.28 -1.58 10.79
N GLY A 330 -28.42 -1.33 9.79
CA GLY A 330 -28.82 -0.78 8.49
C GLY A 330 -29.26 0.69 8.54
N ILE A 331 -28.65 1.52 9.39
CA ILE A 331 -28.94 2.96 9.47
C ILE A 331 -27.68 3.81 9.30
N GLU A 332 -27.81 4.92 8.56
CA GLU A 332 -26.89 6.04 8.63
C GLU A 332 -27.42 7.06 9.63
N TRP A 333 -26.58 7.53 10.55
CA TRP A 333 -26.99 8.42 11.64
C TRP A 333 -26.20 9.73 11.69
N GLN A 334 -26.62 10.64 12.59
CA GLN A 334 -26.04 11.94 12.85
C GLN A 334 -25.99 12.22 14.36
N ARG A 335 -24.92 12.88 14.81
CA ARG A 335 -24.77 13.35 16.19
C ARG A 335 -25.77 14.45 16.54
N MET A 336 -26.22 14.43 17.79
CA MET A 336 -27.24 15.31 18.36
C MET A 336 -26.67 16.26 19.42
N GLU A 337 -25.37 16.61 19.31
CA GLU A 337 -24.65 17.45 20.28
C GLU A 337 -25.23 18.88 20.36
N SER A 338 -25.69 19.44 19.23
CA SER A 338 -26.32 20.76 19.17
C SER A 338 -27.64 20.81 19.97
N PRO A 339 -27.77 21.69 20.99
CA PRO A 339 -29.01 21.83 21.75
C PRO A 339 -30.17 22.37 20.88
N PHE A 340 -29.86 23.17 19.87
CA PHE A 340 -30.85 23.70 18.93
C PHE A 340 -31.44 22.60 18.04
N LEU A 341 -30.61 21.66 17.57
CA LEU A 341 -31.07 20.50 16.80
C LEU A 341 -32.01 19.61 17.62
N ARG A 342 -31.64 19.30 18.87
CA ARG A 342 -32.49 18.54 19.80
C ARG A 342 -33.83 19.25 20.06
N LYS A 343 -33.80 20.56 20.32
CA LYS A 343 -35.00 21.37 20.57
C LYS A 343 -35.92 21.45 19.34
N ALA A 344 -35.35 21.65 18.14
CA ALA A 344 -36.12 21.72 16.90
C ALA A 344 -36.81 20.39 16.54
N LEU A 345 -36.21 19.26 16.92
CA LEU A 345 -36.77 17.92 16.72
C LEU A 345 -37.65 17.43 17.90
N GLY A 346 -38.01 18.32 18.83
CA GLY A 346 -38.95 18.03 19.92
C GLY A 346 -38.40 17.13 21.04
N MET A 347 -37.07 16.96 21.15
CA MET A 347 -36.48 16.22 22.27
C MET A 347 -36.68 16.98 23.59
N LYS A 348 -37.11 16.26 24.63
CA LYS A 348 -37.25 16.78 26.00
C LYS A 348 -35.87 17.00 26.63
N THR A 349 -35.80 17.90 27.61
CA THR A 349 -34.61 18.08 28.46
C THR A 349 -34.20 16.74 29.06
N GLY A 350 -32.92 16.38 28.92
CA GLY A 350 -32.36 15.11 29.41
C GLY A 350 -32.38 13.96 28.39
N GLN A 351 -33.25 13.97 27.38
CA GLN A 351 -33.20 12.97 26.31
C GLN A 351 -31.91 13.11 25.49
N LYS A 352 -31.35 11.96 25.09
CA LYS A 352 -30.15 11.82 24.26
C LYS A 352 -30.38 10.73 23.22
N GLY A 353 -29.59 10.72 22.16
CA GLY A 353 -29.68 9.72 21.11
C GLY A 353 -29.03 10.17 19.81
N VAL A 354 -29.22 9.38 18.75
CA VAL A 354 -28.70 9.68 17.40
C VAL A 354 -29.83 9.83 16.39
N TYR A 355 -29.72 10.81 15.49
CA TYR A 355 -30.73 11.08 14.46
C TYR A 355 -30.50 10.19 13.24
N VAL A 356 -31.56 9.54 12.75
CA VAL A 356 -31.54 8.69 11.55
C VAL A 356 -31.55 9.57 10.30
N ARG A 357 -30.42 9.60 9.57
CA ARG A 357 -30.30 10.27 8.26
C ARG A 357 -30.91 9.42 7.15
N ARG A 358 -30.65 8.11 7.16
CA ARG A 358 -31.04 7.15 6.13
C ARG A 358 -31.19 5.76 6.73
N VAL A 359 -32.01 4.92 6.11
CA VAL A 359 -32.19 3.50 6.45
C VAL A 359 -31.96 2.68 5.19
N GLU A 360 -31.19 1.61 5.26
CA GLU A 360 -30.93 0.69 4.15
C GLU A 360 -32.22 -0.02 3.72
N PRO A 361 -32.67 0.08 2.45
CA PRO A 361 -33.90 -0.57 1.97
C PRO A 361 -33.90 -2.10 2.16
N THR A 362 -32.73 -2.73 2.09
CA THR A 362 -32.52 -4.17 2.26
C THR A 362 -32.44 -4.65 3.71
N SER A 363 -32.45 -3.73 4.68
CA SER A 363 -32.41 -4.04 6.12
C SER A 363 -33.83 -4.17 6.70
N PRO A 364 -34.06 -5.05 7.70
CA PRO A 364 -35.35 -5.13 8.40
C PRO A 364 -35.73 -3.81 9.08
N ALA A 365 -34.76 -2.97 9.44
CA ALA A 365 -34.99 -1.62 9.96
C ALA A 365 -35.77 -0.73 8.97
N GLY A 366 -35.67 -0.96 7.66
CA GLY A 366 -36.39 -0.19 6.62
C GLY A 366 -37.91 -0.24 6.73
N ALA A 367 -38.48 -1.28 7.35
CA ALA A 367 -39.91 -1.39 7.62
C ALA A 367 -40.36 -0.73 8.94
N LEU A 368 -39.41 -0.35 9.80
CA LEU A 368 -39.67 0.01 11.20
C LEU A 368 -39.21 1.42 11.56
N LEU A 369 -38.10 1.88 10.98
CA LEU A 369 -37.49 3.19 11.17
C LEU A 369 -37.60 4.04 9.90
N LYS A 370 -37.54 5.37 10.07
CA LYS A 370 -37.51 6.31 8.96
C LYS A 370 -36.53 7.46 9.21
N ARG A 371 -36.11 8.14 8.15
CA ARG A 371 -35.39 9.43 8.28
C ARG A 371 -36.21 10.37 9.15
N GLY A 372 -35.58 11.00 10.13
CA GLY A 372 -36.26 11.86 11.10
C GLY A 372 -36.42 11.24 12.49
N ASP A 373 -36.40 9.90 12.58
CA ASP A 373 -36.43 9.19 13.87
C ASP A 373 -35.13 9.44 14.65
N ILE A 374 -35.20 9.44 15.98
CA ILE A 374 -34.03 9.53 16.87
C ILE A 374 -33.97 8.28 17.74
N VAL A 375 -32.90 7.50 17.63
CA VAL A 375 -32.69 6.28 18.42
C VAL A 375 -32.13 6.68 19.78
N LEU A 376 -32.89 6.41 20.84
CA LEU A 376 -32.61 6.80 22.23
C LEU A 376 -31.85 5.71 22.99
N SER A 377 -32.18 4.43 22.77
CA SER A 377 -31.51 3.30 23.40
C SER A 377 -31.53 2.04 22.52
N PHE A 378 -30.53 1.17 22.70
CA PHE A 378 -30.43 -0.16 22.09
C PHE A 378 -30.37 -1.22 23.20
N ASP A 379 -31.27 -2.20 23.20
CA ASP A 379 -31.43 -3.23 24.24
C ASP A 379 -31.39 -2.64 25.66
N GLY A 380 -32.20 -1.61 25.89
CA GLY A 380 -32.28 -0.87 27.15
C GLY A 380 -31.07 0.03 27.48
N THR A 381 -29.98 -0.03 26.71
CA THR A 381 -28.78 0.79 26.93
C THR A 381 -28.93 2.16 26.24
N ASP A 382 -28.94 3.24 27.03
CA ASP A 382 -29.06 4.62 26.53
C ASP A 382 -27.88 5.04 25.64
N ILE A 383 -28.21 5.60 24.47
CA ILE A 383 -27.27 6.15 23.50
C ILE A 383 -27.10 7.65 23.74
N ALA A 384 -25.86 8.12 23.81
CA ALA A 384 -25.55 9.54 23.96
C ALA A 384 -25.56 10.28 22.61
N ASN A 385 -25.56 11.62 22.69
CA ASN A 385 -25.66 12.52 21.53
C ASN A 385 -24.51 12.39 20.52
N ASP A 386 -23.36 11.83 20.93
CA ASP A 386 -22.18 11.55 20.12
C ASP A 386 -22.23 10.17 19.41
N GLY A 387 -23.23 9.34 19.76
CA GLY A 387 -23.34 7.94 19.33
C GLY A 387 -22.69 6.92 20.26
N THR A 388 -22.25 7.33 21.47
CA THR A 388 -21.61 6.40 22.40
C THR A 388 -22.57 5.79 23.43
N VAL A 389 -22.22 4.63 23.94
CA VAL A 389 -22.84 3.91 25.07
C VAL A 389 -21.81 3.65 26.17
N PRO A 390 -22.22 3.40 27.43
CA PRO A 390 -21.32 2.91 28.47
C PRO A 390 -20.65 1.59 28.04
N PHE A 391 -19.34 1.46 28.27
CA PHE A 391 -18.58 0.26 27.86
C PHE A 391 -18.10 -0.55 29.07
N ARG A 392 -17.22 0.07 29.87
CA ARG A 392 -16.72 -0.43 31.15
C ARG A 392 -16.49 0.75 32.10
N SER A 393 -16.08 0.49 33.34
CA SER A 393 -15.89 1.55 34.34
C SER A 393 -15.00 2.69 33.81
N GLY A 394 -15.57 3.89 33.68
CA GLY A 394 -14.88 5.09 33.18
C GLY A 394 -14.84 5.26 31.65
N GLU A 395 -15.31 4.29 30.86
CA GLU A 395 -15.13 4.26 29.40
C GLU A 395 -16.45 4.20 28.63
N ARG A 396 -16.42 4.74 27.41
CA ARG A 396 -17.55 4.79 26.46
C ARG A 396 -17.10 4.28 25.10
N ILE A 397 -18.00 3.65 24.36
CA ILE A 397 -17.73 3.07 23.04
C ILE A 397 -18.88 3.39 22.07
N SER A 398 -18.65 3.35 20.76
CA SER A 398 -19.72 3.47 19.75
C SER A 398 -20.84 2.44 20.01
N PHE A 399 -22.10 2.84 19.87
CA PHE A 399 -23.23 1.91 20.00
C PHE A 399 -23.20 0.76 18.99
N SER A 400 -22.47 0.90 17.87
CA SER A 400 -22.24 -0.20 16.91
C SER A 400 -21.57 -1.43 17.53
N TYR A 401 -20.85 -1.27 18.65
CA TYR A 401 -20.34 -2.39 19.45
C TYR A 401 -21.46 -3.28 20.03
N LEU A 402 -22.59 -2.70 20.46
CA LEU A 402 -23.72 -3.50 20.96
C LEU A 402 -24.38 -4.30 19.83
N VAL A 403 -24.41 -3.72 18.62
CA VAL A 403 -24.91 -4.38 17.41
C VAL A 403 -24.01 -5.55 17.02
N SER A 404 -22.69 -5.34 16.91
CA SER A 404 -21.75 -6.37 16.47
C SER A 404 -21.52 -7.50 17.48
N ARG A 405 -21.95 -7.35 18.74
CA ARG A 405 -21.99 -8.46 19.72
C ARG A 405 -23.11 -9.47 19.46
N LYS A 406 -24.15 -9.10 18.70
CA LYS A 406 -25.28 -9.97 18.35
C LYS A 406 -24.91 -10.91 17.20
N TYR A 407 -25.72 -11.94 16.99
CA TYR A 407 -25.65 -12.80 15.81
C TYR A 407 -26.68 -12.40 14.75
N VAL A 408 -26.44 -12.78 13.50
CA VAL A 408 -27.37 -12.57 12.39
C VAL A 408 -28.69 -13.30 12.67
N GLY A 409 -29.81 -12.61 12.50
CA GLY A 409 -31.16 -13.10 12.80
C GLY A 409 -31.61 -12.88 14.26
N GLU A 410 -30.77 -12.33 15.13
CA GLU A 410 -31.20 -11.94 16.47
C GLU A 410 -32.02 -10.64 16.47
N GLN A 411 -32.93 -10.53 17.43
CA GLN A 411 -33.72 -9.33 17.66
C GLN A 411 -32.96 -8.33 18.55
N ALA A 412 -33.16 -7.05 18.30
CA ALA A 412 -32.76 -5.94 19.17
C ALA A 412 -33.95 -5.01 19.43
N GLU A 413 -34.12 -4.59 20.68
CA GLU A 413 -35.14 -3.61 21.06
C GLU A 413 -34.57 -2.19 21.01
N LEU A 414 -35.19 -1.32 20.21
CA LEU A 414 -34.86 0.10 20.14
C LEU A 414 -35.94 0.93 20.82
N ARG A 415 -35.55 1.92 21.62
CA ARG A 415 -36.43 3.08 21.90
C ARG A 415 -36.13 4.17 20.90
N VAL A 416 -37.18 4.70 20.31
CA VAL A 416 -37.12 5.65 19.20
C VAL A 416 -38.09 6.79 19.46
N LEU A 417 -37.62 8.03 19.35
CA LEU A 417 -38.46 9.21 19.25
C LEU A 417 -38.81 9.42 17.78
N SER A 418 -40.08 9.25 17.42
CA SER A 418 -40.61 9.44 16.07
C SER A 418 -41.73 10.47 16.14
N GLU A 419 -41.61 11.57 15.38
CA GLU A 419 -42.58 12.69 15.39
C GLU A 419 -42.89 13.22 16.81
N GLY A 420 -41.87 13.28 17.68
CA GLY A 420 -41.99 13.71 19.08
C GLY A 420 -42.64 12.69 20.03
N LYS A 421 -43.01 11.50 19.55
CA LYS A 421 -43.56 10.40 20.35
C LYS A 421 -42.53 9.29 20.53
N GLU A 422 -42.32 8.87 21.78
CA GLU A 422 -41.42 7.75 22.10
C GLU A 422 -42.15 6.41 21.88
N ARG A 423 -41.52 5.50 21.14
CA ARG A 423 -42.01 4.14 20.88
C ARG A 423 -40.88 3.11 21.04
N ARG A 424 -41.24 1.88 21.36
CA ARG A 424 -40.34 0.71 21.27
C ARG A 424 -40.57 0.00 19.94
N VAL A 425 -39.50 -0.47 19.30
CA VAL A 425 -39.55 -1.33 18.12
C VAL A 425 -38.57 -2.49 18.29
N SER A 426 -38.96 -3.70 17.91
CA SER A 426 -38.07 -4.86 17.82
C SER A 426 -37.60 -4.99 16.37
N VAL A 427 -36.29 -5.01 16.15
CA VAL A 427 -35.67 -5.07 14.83
C VAL A 427 -34.85 -6.34 14.73
N GLU A 428 -35.09 -7.15 13.70
CA GLU A 428 -34.20 -8.27 13.35
C GLU A 428 -32.91 -7.73 12.74
N LEU A 429 -31.77 -8.18 13.23
CA LEU A 429 -30.47 -7.74 12.74
C LEU A 429 -29.95 -8.63 11.61
N SER A 430 -29.50 -8.02 10.51
CA SER A 430 -29.01 -8.72 9.33
C SER A 430 -27.62 -8.24 8.91
N THR A 431 -26.89 -9.03 8.11
CA THR A 431 -25.65 -8.55 7.47
C THR A 431 -25.94 -7.34 6.55
N PRO A 432 -25.07 -6.31 6.53
CA PRO A 432 -25.25 -5.15 5.65
C PRO A 432 -25.16 -5.55 4.18
N THR A 433 -25.97 -4.92 3.31
CA THR A 433 -25.97 -5.23 1.86
C THR A 433 -25.47 -4.04 1.05
N ARG A 434 -24.22 -4.12 0.57
CA ARG A 434 -23.60 -3.07 -0.24
C ARG A 434 -23.86 -3.29 -1.72
N LEU A 435 -24.23 -2.21 -2.43
CA LEU A 435 -24.45 -2.23 -3.88
C LEU A 435 -23.17 -2.55 -4.66
N VAL A 436 -22.01 -2.07 -4.16
CA VAL A 436 -20.67 -2.49 -4.59
C VAL A 436 -20.05 -3.35 -3.48
N PRO A 437 -20.00 -4.68 -3.62
CA PRO A 437 -19.42 -5.57 -2.62
C PRO A 437 -17.93 -5.34 -2.40
N VAL A 438 -17.50 -5.41 -1.13
CA VAL A 438 -16.10 -5.27 -0.73
C VAL A 438 -15.28 -6.56 -0.91
N HIS A 439 -15.96 -7.71 -0.91
CA HIS A 439 -15.40 -9.03 -1.25
C HIS A 439 -16.50 -9.95 -1.79
N ILE A 440 -16.13 -11.02 -2.50
CA ILE A 440 -17.07 -12.01 -3.07
C ILE A 440 -16.97 -13.40 -2.42
N LYS A 441 -16.53 -13.46 -1.15
CA LYS A 441 -16.47 -14.68 -0.31
C LYS A 441 -15.80 -15.87 -1.03
N ASN A 442 -14.62 -15.62 -1.59
CA ASN A 442 -13.82 -16.60 -2.36
C ASN A 442 -14.47 -17.21 -3.62
N ARG A 443 -15.66 -16.73 -4.04
CA ARG A 443 -16.27 -17.13 -5.32
C ARG A 443 -15.50 -16.53 -6.50
N PRO A 444 -15.55 -17.15 -7.70
CA PRO A 444 -15.09 -16.48 -8.92
C PRO A 444 -16.00 -15.28 -9.25
N PRO A 445 -15.47 -14.20 -9.84
CA PRO A 445 -16.28 -13.09 -10.34
C PRO A 445 -17.24 -13.58 -11.43
N SER A 446 -18.50 -13.15 -11.34
CA SER A 446 -19.53 -13.51 -12.32
C SER A 446 -19.42 -12.61 -13.55
N TYR A 447 -19.44 -13.21 -14.74
CA TYR A 447 -19.33 -12.49 -16.00
C TYR A 447 -20.22 -13.14 -17.08
N PHE A 448 -20.51 -12.36 -18.13
CA PHE A 448 -21.21 -12.81 -19.33
C PHE A 448 -20.54 -12.19 -20.57
N ILE A 449 -20.57 -12.88 -21.71
CA ILE A 449 -20.01 -12.38 -22.97
C ILE A 449 -21.02 -12.61 -24.08
N PHE A 450 -21.37 -11.56 -24.81
CA PHE A 450 -22.26 -11.62 -25.97
C PHE A 450 -21.69 -10.74 -27.09
N ALA A 451 -21.49 -11.32 -28.27
CA ALA A 451 -20.88 -10.69 -29.44
C ALA A 451 -19.55 -9.95 -29.14
N GLY A 452 -18.77 -10.46 -28.19
CA GLY A 452 -17.51 -9.87 -27.74
C GLY A 452 -17.64 -8.83 -26.61
N LEU A 453 -18.83 -8.30 -26.33
CA LEU A 453 -19.04 -7.38 -25.20
C LEU A 453 -19.01 -8.16 -23.89
N VAL A 454 -18.15 -7.73 -22.96
CA VAL A 454 -17.91 -8.40 -21.68
C VAL A 454 -18.65 -7.68 -20.57
N PHE A 455 -19.58 -8.35 -19.92
CA PHE A 455 -20.37 -7.83 -18.81
C PHE A 455 -19.93 -8.45 -17.48
N THR A 456 -19.83 -7.65 -16.43
CA THR A 456 -19.44 -8.09 -15.08
C THR A 456 -20.10 -7.23 -13.99
N GLN A 457 -20.04 -7.69 -12.74
CA GLN A 457 -20.43 -6.90 -11.57
C GLN A 457 -19.24 -6.05 -11.07
N VAL A 458 -19.47 -4.77 -10.80
CA VAL A 458 -18.53 -3.91 -10.07
C VAL A 458 -18.46 -4.33 -8.60
N THR A 459 -17.25 -4.55 -8.13
CA THR A 459 -16.88 -4.90 -6.75
C THR A 459 -15.59 -4.16 -6.39
N VAL A 460 -15.23 -4.00 -5.12
CA VAL A 460 -13.94 -3.38 -4.75
C VAL A 460 -12.73 -4.16 -5.29
N PRO A 461 -12.70 -5.51 -5.29
CA PRO A 461 -11.63 -6.26 -5.96
C PRO A 461 -11.57 -6.05 -7.48
N PHE A 462 -12.71 -5.78 -8.13
CA PHE A 462 -12.74 -5.38 -9.55
C PHE A 462 -12.15 -3.99 -9.75
N LEU A 463 -12.60 -2.98 -8.99
CA LEU A 463 -12.04 -1.62 -9.07
C LEU A 463 -10.53 -1.61 -8.81
N ARG A 464 -10.05 -2.39 -7.83
CA ARG A 464 -8.62 -2.55 -7.54
C ARG A 464 -7.84 -3.29 -8.65
N SER A 465 -8.49 -4.17 -9.40
CA SER A 465 -7.88 -4.87 -10.54
C SER A 465 -7.75 -3.96 -11.76
N GLU A 466 -8.74 -3.10 -12.00
CA GLU A 466 -8.78 -2.15 -13.12
C GLU A 466 -7.92 -0.90 -12.88
N TYR A 467 -8.00 -0.31 -11.69
CA TYR A 467 -7.46 1.02 -11.37
C TYR A 467 -6.33 0.99 -10.32
N GLY A 468 -5.87 -0.20 -9.92
CA GLY A 468 -4.74 -0.34 -9.01
C GLY A 468 -5.08 -0.04 -7.54
N LYS A 469 -4.09 0.46 -6.78
CA LYS A 469 -4.24 0.69 -5.34
C LYS A 469 -5.08 1.93 -5.02
N GLU A 470 -4.89 3.00 -5.77
CA GLU A 470 -5.57 4.29 -5.62
C GLU A 470 -6.91 4.31 -6.40
N TYR A 471 -7.59 3.16 -6.49
CA TYR A 471 -8.85 3.01 -7.23
C TYR A 471 -9.96 3.94 -6.70
N ASP A 472 -9.85 4.40 -5.44
CA ASP A 472 -10.72 5.38 -4.81
C ASP A 472 -10.51 6.82 -5.30
N PHE A 473 -9.47 7.06 -6.09
CA PHE A 473 -9.21 8.31 -6.82
C PHE A 473 -9.28 8.12 -8.35
N ASP A 474 -8.72 7.02 -8.87
CA ASP A 474 -8.51 6.81 -10.31
C ASP A 474 -9.71 6.17 -11.03
N ALA A 475 -10.64 5.53 -10.32
CA ALA A 475 -11.82 4.94 -10.94
C ALA A 475 -12.84 6.01 -11.40
N PRO A 476 -13.68 5.73 -12.42
CA PRO A 476 -14.70 6.66 -12.89
C PRO A 476 -15.60 7.16 -11.75
N VAL A 477 -15.78 8.48 -11.66
CA VAL A 477 -16.54 9.16 -10.61
C VAL A 477 -17.95 8.57 -10.40
N LYS A 478 -18.60 8.06 -11.46
CA LYS A 478 -19.90 7.38 -11.39
C LYS A 478 -19.86 6.04 -10.65
N LEU A 479 -18.79 5.26 -10.82
CA LEU A 479 -18.59 4.01 -10.08
C LEU A 479 -18.19 4.29 -8.63
N LEU A 480 -17.42 5.36 -8.38
CA LEU A 480 -17.09 5.82 -7.04
C LEU A 480 -18.31 6.31 -6.26
N ASP A 481 -19.17 7.13 -6.87
CA ASP A 481 -20.46 7.56 -6.29
C ASP A 481 -21.35 6.35 -5.95
N ALA A 482 -21.42 5.36 -6.84
CA ALA A 482 -22.13 4.11 -6.59
C ALA A 482 -21.49 3.25 -5.47
N MET A 483 -20.18 3.30 -5.29
CA MET A 483 -19.46 2.60 -4.22
C MET A 483 -19.62 3.30 -2.86
N MET A 484 -19.56 4.63 -2.83
CA MET A 484 -19.48 5.43 -1.60
C MET A 484 -20.84 5.88 -1.06
N HIS A 485 -21.84 6.08 -1.93
CA HIS A 485 -23.07 6.80 -1.57
C HIS A 485 -24.38 6.08 -1.96
N ALA A 486 -24.36 5.18 -2.93
CA ALA A 486 -25.54 4.40 -3.28
C ALA A 486 -25.82 3.26 -2.29
N GLN A 487 -27.10 2.95 -2.08
CA GLN A 487 -27.55 1.79 -1.33
C GLN A 487 -28.22 0.80 -2.29
N ALA A 488 -28.27 -0.47 -1.91
CA ALA A 488 -29.05 -1.46 -2.63
C ALA A 488 -30.54 -1.32 -2.26
N ASP A 489 -31.40 -1.20 -3.27
CA ASP A 489 -32.87 -1.26 -3.18
C ASP A 489 -33.36 -2.71 -2.99
N SER A 490 -32.61 -3.70 -3.48
CA SER A 490 -32.88 -5.13 -3.31
C SER A 490 -31.59 -5.93 -3.06
N ARG A 491 -31.70 -7.07 -2.37
CA ARG A 491 -30.53 -7.85 -1.92
C ARG A 491 -29.67 -8.44 -3.05
N ASP A 492 -30.23 -8.52 -4.24
CA ASP A 492 -29.62 -9.06 -5.45
C ASP A 492 -29.24 -7.96 -6.47
N GLN A 493 -29.38 -6.68 -6.13
CA GLN A 493 -29.00 -5.58 -7.01
C GLN A 493 -27.47 -5.46 -7.14
N GLN A 494 -27.01 -5.12 -8.34
CA GLN A 494 -25.60 -5.04 -8.71
C GLN A 494 -25.39 -3.84 -9.66
N VAL A 495 -24.25 -3.17 -9.54
CA VAL A 495 -23.76 -2.32 -10.65
C VAL A 495 -23.18 -3.23 -11.72
N VAL A 496 -23.91 -3.42 -12.82
CA VAL A 496 -23.45 -4.19 -13.99
C VAL A 496 -22.77 -3.24 -14.96
N VAL A 497 -21.52 -3.53 -15.33
CA VAL A 497 -20.78 -2.77 -16.35
C VAL A 497 -20.51 -3.63 -17.57
N LEU A 498 -20.51 -2.97 -18.73
CA LEU A 498 -19.71 -3.39 -19.88
C LEU A 498 -18.26 -3.05 -19.52
N ALA A 499 -17.45 -4.07 -19.24
CA ALA A 499 -16.07 -3.90 -18.82
C ALA A 499 -15.15 -3.59 -20.00
N GLN A 500 -15.27 -4.37 -21.08
CA GLN A 500 -14.47 -4.25 -22.30
C GLN A 500 -15.22 -4.85 -23.50
N VAL A 501 -14.74 -4.56 -24.71
CA VAL A 501 -15.21 -5.18 -25.95
C VAL A 501 -14.06 -5.99 -26.57
N LEU A 502 -14.31 -7.27 -26.82
CA LEU A 502 -13.42 -8.14 -27.61
C LEU A 502 -13.69 -7.86 -29.09
N ALA A 503 -12.83 -7.05 -29.71
CA ALA A 503 -12.95 -6.57 -31.08
C ALA A 503 -13.25 -7.70 -32.10
N ALA A 504 -14.30 -7.50 -32.90
CA ALA A 504 -14.71 -8.38 -33.99
C ALA A 504 -15.70 -7.63 -34.90
N ASP A 505 -15.83 -8.03 -36.17
CA ASP A 505 -16.67 -7.36 -37.19
C ASP A 505 -18.10 -7.05 -36.72
N ILE A 506 -18.67 -7.89 -35.85
CA ILE A 506 -20.02 -7.74 -35.28
C ILE A 506 -20.16 -6.58 -34.28
N ASN A 507 -19.06 -6.08 -33.71
CA ASN A 507 -19.03 -5.01 -32.72
C ASN A 507 -18.24 -3.78 -33.18
N ILE A 508 -18.07 -3.62 -34.49
CA ILE A 508 -17.38 -2.47 -35.10
C ILE A 508 -17.95 -1.12 -34.67
N GLY A 509 -17.06 -0.21 -34.24
CA GLY A 509 -17.40 1.10 -33.71
C GLY A 509 -17.72 1.12 -32.21
N TYR A 510 -17.58 -0.01 -31.51
CA TYR A 510 -17.79 -0.15 -30.06
C TYR A 510 -16.51 -0.50 -29.28
N GLU A 511 -15.40 -0.74 -29.97
CA GLU A 511 -14.12 -1.18 -29.39
C GLU A 511 -13.40 -0.07 -28.61
N GLU A 512 -13.57 1.18 -29.04
CA GLU A 512 -12.97 2.36 -28.43
C GLU A 512 -13.97 3.13 -27.56
N GLY A 513 -13.55 3.53 -26.36
CA GLY A 513 -14.35 4.38 -25.45
C GLY A 513 -15.44 3.67 -24.64
N LEU A 514 -15.78 2.41 -24.92
CA LEU A 514 -16.69 1.60 -24.10
C LEU A 514 -15.92 0.69 -23.14
N VAL A 515 -15.47 1.28 -22.03
CA VAL A 515 -14.76 0.60 -20.94
C VAL A 515 -15.44 0.90 -19.61
N ASN A 516 -15.61 -0.13 -18.77
CA ASN A 516 -16.16 -0.07 -17.41
C ASN A 516 -17.43 0.82 -17.25
N THR A 517 -18.31 0.81 -18.25
CA THR A 517 -19.48 1.70 -18.33
C THR A 517 -20.75 0.97 -17.89
N GLN A 518 -21.55 1.57 -17.00
CA GLN A 518 -22.72 0.90 -16.43
C GLN A 518 -23.81 0.64 -17.48
N VAL A 519 -24.33 -0.59 -17.52
CA VAL A 519 -25.54 -0.93 -18.28
C VAL A 519 -26.77 -0.49 -17.49
N ARG A 520 -27.62 0.34 -18.09
CA ARG A 520 -28.85 0.87 -17.46
C ARG A 520 -30.08 0.08 -17.88
N ALA A 521 -30.21 -0.25 -19.17
CA ALA A 521 -31.32 -1.05 -19.68
C ALA A 521 -30.94 -1.93 -20.87
N VAL A 522 -31.72 -2.99 -21.09
CA VAL A 522 -31.69 -3.84 -22.28
C VAL A 522 -33.04 -3.74 -22.96
N ASN A 523 -33.08 -3.36 -24.24
CA ASN A 523 -34.30 -3.22 -25.02
C ASN A 523 -35.38 -2.31 -24.38
N GLY A 524 -34.96 -1.31 -23.60
CA GLY A 524 -35.81 -0.42 -22.82
C GLY A 524 -36.26 -0.96 -21.45
N LYS A 525 -35.88 -2.18 -21.07
CA LYS A 525 -36.14 -2.75 -19.73
C LYS A 525 -34.94 -2.47 -18.81
N PRO A 526 -35.12 -1.79 -17.66
CA PRO A 526 -34.04 -1.56 -16.70
C PRO A 526 -33.39 -2.86 -16.22
N ILE A 527 -32.07 -2.85 -16.09
CA ILE A 527 -31.28 -3.97 -15.55
C ILE A 527 -30.83 -3.63 -14.13
N ARG A 528 -31.11 -4.55 -13.18
CA ARG A 528 -30.70 -4.43 -11.78
C ARG A 528 -29.54 -5.33 -11.40
N ASN A 529 -29.31 -6.41 -12.16
CA ASN A 529 -28.21 -7.35 -11.93
C ASN A 529 -27.82 -8.13 -13.18
N LEU A 530 -26.67 -8.81 -13.12
CA LEU A 530 -26.11 -9.52 -14.28
C LEU A 530 -27.00 -10.69 -14.74
N LYS A 531 -27.76 -11.30 -13.82
CA LYS A 531 -28.69 -12.39 -14.14
C LYS A 531 -29.89 -11.89 -14.97
N GLU A 532 -30.42 -10.72 -14.64
CA GLU A 532 -31.44 -10.05 -15.46
C GLU A 532 -30.90 -9.69 -16.85
N LEU A 533 -29.66 -9.18 -16.95
CA LEU A 533 -29.02 -8.90 -18.24
C LEU A 533 -28.95 -10.15 -19.12
N VAL A 534 -28.45 -11.27 -18.58
CA VAL A 534 -28.38 -12.56 -19.27
C VAL A 534 -29.77 -13.01 -19.72
N ALA A 535 -30.78 -12.95 -18.84
CA ALA A 535 -32.13 -13.36 -19.15
C ALA A 535 -32.78 -12.54 -20.29
N GLU A 536 -32.52 -11.22 -20.37
CA GLU A 536 -33.02 -10.39 -21.47
C GLU A 536 -32.27 -10.63 -22.79
N VAL A 537 -30.96 -10.86 -22.75
CA VAL A 537 -30.14 -11.15 -23.95
C VAL A 537 -30.45 -12.54 -24.51
N ASP A 538 -30.57 -13.56 -23.68
CA ASP A 538 -30.95 -14.92 -24.10
C ASP A 538 -32.44 -15.01 -24.46
N GLY A 539 -33.28 -14.27 -23.75
CA GLY A 539 -34.73 -14.22 -23.92
C GLY A 539 -35.21 -13.42 -25.13
N THR A 540 -34.44 -12.45 -25.63
CA THR A 540 -34.91 -11.61 -26.76
C THR A 540 -35.25 -12.42 -28.01
N ARG A 541 -36.30 -11.98 -28.71
CA ARG A 541 -36.73 -12.42 -30.04
C ARG A 541 -36.84 -11.26 -31.03
N LYS A 542 -36.40 -10.05 -30.62
CA LYS A 542 -36.32 -8.87 -31.48
C LYS A 542 -35.11 -9.02 -32.41
N ASP A 543 -35.19 -8.47 -33.61
CA ASP A 543 -34.10 -8.48 -34.59
C ASP A 543 -32.86 -7.74 -34.06
N PHE A 544 -33.08 -6.68 -33.26
CA PHE A 544 -32.02 -5.89 -32.63
C PHE A 544 -32.03 -5.99 -31.11
N LEU A 545 -30.84 -6.12 -30.53
CA LEU A 545 -30.54 -5.89 -29.13
C LEU A 545 -30.10 -4.44 -28.97
N LYS A 546 -30.73 -3.72 -28.04
CA LYS A 546 -30.36 -2.35 -27.64
C LYS A 546 -29.87 -2.37 -26.21
N LEU A 547 -28.70 -1.79 -25.95
CA LEU A 547 -28.15 -1.61 -24.60
C LEU A 547 -28.07 -0.11 -24.33
N ASP A 548 -28.90 0.36 -23.41
CA ASP A 548 -28.83 1.73 -22.91
C ASP A 548 -27.77 1.77 -21.81
N LEU A 549 -26.70 2.51 -22.03
CA LEU A 549 -25.56 2.63 -21.12
C LEU A 549 -25.60 3.96 -20.35
N GLU A 550 -24.69 4.10 -19.39
CA GLU A 550 -24.37 5.39 -18.79
C GLU A 550 -23.84 6.39 -19.84
N TYR A 551 -23.80 7.68 -19.48
CA TYR A 551 -23.45 8.79 -20.38
C TYR A 551 -24.41 8.94 -21.59
N ASN A 552 -25.59 8.34 -21.53
CA ASN A 552 -26.60 8.28 -22.60
C ASN A 552 -26.09 7.61 -23.89
N GLN A 553 -25.08 6.73 -23.78
CA GLN A 553 -24.60 5.95 -24.91
C GLN A 553 -25.57 4.79 -25.21
N LEU A 554 -25.74 4.48 -26.49
CA LEU A 554 -26.60 3.41 -26.98
C LEU A 554 -25.76 2.46 -27.85
N VAL A 555 -25.72 1.19 -27.48
CA VAL A 555 -25.15 0.12 -28.30
C VAL A 555 -26.28 -0.66 -28.94
N VAL A 556 -26.19 -0.92 -30.25
CA VAL A 556 -27.15 -1.72 -31.01
C VAL A 556 -26.44 -2.84 -31.76
N LEU A 557 -26.97 -4.06 -31.64
CA LEU A 557 -26.50 -5.25 -32.34
C LEU A 557 -27.67 -5.98 -33.00
N GLU A 558 -27.45 -6.58 -34.17
CA GLU A 558 -28.39 -7.54 -34.76
C GLU A 558 -28.25 -8.89 -34.06
N VAL A 559 -29.37 -9.44 -33.56
CA VAL A 559 -29.37 -10.57 -32.61
C VAL A 559 -28.90 -11.88 -33.22
N ALA A 560 -29.30 -12.19 -34.45
CA ALA A 560 -28.94 -13.47 -35.08
C ALA A 560 -27.42 -13.52 -35.43
N PRO A 561 -26.83 -12.51 -36.09
CA PRO A 561 -25.37 -12.46 -36.27
C PRO A 561 -24.60 -12.40 -34.95
N ALA A 562 -25.07 -11.63 -33.97
CA ALA A 562 -24.46 -11.54 -32.64
C ALA A 562 -24.39 -12.90 -31.90
N ARG A 563 -25.46 -13.70 -31.98
CA ARG A 563 -25.49 -15.06 -31.43
C ARG A 563 -24.50 -15.99 -32.12
N ALA A 564 -24.43 -15.95 -33.46
CA ALA A 564 -23.47 -16.76 -34.22
C ALA A 564 -22.02 -16.38 -33.89
N ALA A 565 -21.67 -15.09 -34.00
CA ALA A 565 -20.32 -14.59 -33.77
C ALA A 565 -19.81 -14.81 -32.34
N THR A 566 -20.70 -14.90 -31.34
CA THR A 566 -20.30 -15.17 -29.94
C THR A 566 -19.52 -16.49 -29.82
N GLY A 567 -19.90 -17.53 -30.56
CA GLY A 567 -19.19 -18.81 -30.56
C GLY A 567 -17.76 -18.69 -31.08
N ASP A 568 -17.59 -18.01 -32.22
CA ASP A 568 -16.31 -17.82 -32.87
C ASP A 568 -15.39 -16.86 -32.10
N ILE A 569 -15.92 -15.75 -31.55
CA ILE A 569 -15.15 -14.85 -30.68
C ILE A 569 -14.63 -15.58 -29.44
N LEU A 570 -15.47 -16.41 -28.80
CA LEU A 570 -15.06 -17.22 -27.66
C LEU A 570 -14.07 -18.32 -28.07
N LYS A 571 -14.15 -18.84 -29.30
CA LYS A 571 -13.19 -19.79 -29.85
C LYS A 571 -11.86 -19.12 -30.14
N ILE A 572 -11.81 -18.01 -30.88
CA ILE A 572 -10.60 -17.19 -31.14
C ILE A 572 -9.96 -16.78 -29.82
N LYS A 573 -10.74 -16.36 -28.82
CA LYS A 573 -10.24 -16.08 -27.47
C LYS A 573 -9.66 -17.34 -26.80
N LYS A 574 -10.38 -18.46 -26.79
CA LYS A 574 -9.87 -19.72 -26.20
C LYS A 574 -8.64 -20.24 -26.94
N GLU A 575 -8.55 -20.04 -28.24
CA GLU A 575 -7.42 -20.39 -29.09
C GLU A 575 -6.27 -19.42 -28.89
N ALA A 576 -6.51 -18.12 -28.66
CA ALA A 576 -5.49 -17.16 -28.26
C ALA A 576 -4.97 -17.48 -26.84
N GLU A 577 -5.85 -17.81 -25.89
CA GLU A 577 -5.47 -18.28 -24.55
C GLU A 577 -4.78 -19.65 -24.59
N ALA A 578 -5.17 -20.55 -25.49
CA ALA A 578 -4.54 -21.84 -25.70
C ALA A 578 -3.23 -21.73 -26.47
N LEU A 579 -3.07 -20.77 -27.39
CA LEU A 579 -1.81 -20.44 -28.06
C LEU A 579 -0.87 -19.73 -27.09
N PHE A 580 -1.38 -18.89 -26.20
CA PHE A 580 -0.63 -18.31 -25.08
C PHE A 580 -0.20 -19.41 -24.10
N LYS A 581 -1.09 -20.38 -23.78
CA LYS A 581 -0.77 -21.54 -22.94
C LYS A 581 0.05 -22.65 -23.63
N ALA A 582 0.03 -22.75 -24.96
CA ALA A 582 0.75 -23.77 -25.74
C ALA A 582 2.10 -23.28 -26.24
N LYS A 583 2.26 -21.96 -26.48
CA LYS A 583 3.59 -21.30 -26.42
C LYS A 583 4.19 -21.30 -25.02
N VAL A 584 3.39 -21.66 -24.00
CA VAL A 584 3.80 -21.94 -22.61
C VAL A 584 3.61 -23.45 -22.29
N GLY A 585 3.53 -24.30 -23.34
CA GLY A 585 3.38 -25.74 -23.24
C GLY A 585 4.74 -26.42 -22.99
N CYS A 586 4.83 -27.19 -21.90
CA CYS A 586 6.09 -27.70 -21.37
C CYS A 586 6.89 -28.58 -22.36
N ARG A 587 8.11 -28.15 -22.68
CA ARG A 587 9.29 -29.02 -22.79
C ARG A 587 10.31 -28.53 -21.76
N GLU A 588 11.01 -29.46 -21.10
CA GLU A 588 11.84 -29.22 -19.91
C GLU A 588 13.21 -28.57 -20.23
N THR A 589 13.21 -27.51 -21.04
CA THR A 589 14.42 -26.79 -21.46
C THR A 589 14.18 -25.28 -21.48
N SER A 590 14.77 -24.57 -20.50
CA SER A 590 15.00 -23.11 -20.36
C SER A 590 14.18 -22.11 -21.21
N PHE A 591 13.45 -21.23 -20.53
CA PHE A 591 12.40 -20.32 -21.04
C PHE A 591 12.87 -19.06 -21.82
N ALA A 592 13.98 -19.10 -22.57
CA ALA A 592 14.72 -17.89 -22.98
C ALA A 592 14.89 -17.66 -24.50
N LYS A 593 13.79 -17.39 -25.23
CA LYS A 593 13.73 -16.48 -26.40
C LYS A 593 12.32 -16.37 -27.00
N THR A 594 11.77 -15.16 -27.15
CA THR A 594 10.71 -14.93 -28.16
C THR A 594 11.29 -14.99 -29.57
N SER A 595 10.55 -15.53 -30.54
CA SER A 595 11.05 -15.78 -31.92
C SER A 595 11.48 -14.55 -32.71
N THR A 596 11.18 -13.34 -32.24
CA THR A 596 11.59 -12.05 -32.83
C THR A 596 12.80 -11.40 -32.13
N LEU A 597 13.20 -11.89 -30.95
CA LEU A 597 14.29 -11.31 -30.17
C LEU A 597 15.62 -11.91 -30.64
N SER A 598 16.29 -11.23 -31.58
CA SER A 598 17.58 -11.68 -32.14
C SER A 598 18.72 -11.64 -31.10
N ASP A 599 19.77 -12.45 -31.30
CA ASP A 599 20.97 -12.36 -30.46
C ASP A 599 21.66 -11.00 -30.56
N GLU A 600 21.52 -10.32 -31.71
CA GLU A 600 22.00 -8.95 -31.94
C GLU A 600 21.29 -7.96 -30.99
N LEU A 601 19.97 -8.09 -30.82
CA LEU A 601 19.19 -7.28 -29.86
C LEU A 601 19.52 -7.63 -28.40
N VAL A 602 19.63 -8.92 -28.05
CA VAL A 602 20.01 -9.34 -26.69
C VAL A 602 21.41 -8.84 -26.35
N SER A 603 22.37 -8.97 -27.26
CA SER A 603 23.73 -8.48 -27.10
C SER A 603 23.77 -6.95 -26.97
N GLY A 604 23.07 -6.23 -27.85
CA GLY A 604 23.00 -4.77 -27.82
C GLY A 604 22.38 -4.22 -26.54
N LEU A 605 21.29 -4.82 -26.04
CA LEU A 605 20.65 -4.45 -24.77
C LEU A 605 21.54 -4.75 -23.55
N ASN A 606 22.21 -5.91 -23.51
CA ASN A 606 23.18 -6.19 -22.45
C ASN A 606 24.38 -5.24 -22.50
N CYS A 607 24.88 -4.91 -23.69
CA CYS A 607 25.95 -3.92 -23.87
C CYS A 607 25.52 -2.52 -23.39
N ALA A 608 24.27 -2.12 -23.64
CA ALA A 608 23.71 -0.87 -23.12
C ALA A 608 23.56 -0.89 -21.59
N MET A 609 23.06 -1.98 -21.02
CA MET A 609 22.91 -2.18 -19.58
C MET A 609 24.27 -2.14 -18.84
N ASN A 610 25.25 -2.91 -19.31
CA ASN A 610 26.60 -2.92 -18.73
C ASN A 610 27.32 -1.58 -18.92
N TYR A 611 27.08 -0.88 -20.04
CA TYR A 611 27.56 0.49 -20.22
C TYR A 611 26.96 1.44 -19.17
N SER A 612 25.65 1.41 -18.97
CA SER A 612 24.97 2.19 -17.92
C SER A 612 25.47 1.82 -16.51
N ALA A 613 25.81 0.56 -16.23
CA ALA A 613 26.39 0.16 -14.95
C ALA A 613 27.77 0.80 -14.68
N ASN A 614 28.62 0.91 -15.72
CA ASN A 614 29.89 1.62 -15.61
C ASN A 614 29.69 3.14 -15.39
N VAL A 615 28.70 3.75 -16.08
CA VAL A 615 28.37 5.19 -15.93
C VAL A 615 27.77 5.50 -14.55
N GLU A 616 26.95 4.62 -13.99
CA GLU A 616 26.40 4.74 -12.63
C GLU A 616 27.52 4.82 -11.59
N ARG A 617 28.54 3.94 -11.71
CA ARG A 617 29.70 3.94 -10.82
C ARG A 617 30.53 5.22 -10.95
N LEU A 618 30.71 5.73 -12.17
CA LEU A 618 31.35 7.03 -12.42
C LEU A 618 30.60 8.16 -11.71
N TYR A 619 29.27 8.20 -11.82
CA TYR A 619 28.43 9.20 -11.18
C TYR A 619 28.44 9.08 -9.64
N ARG A 620 28.42 7.87 -9.07
CA ARG A 620 28.62 7.68 -7.61
C ARG A 620 29.99 8.17 -7.16
N SER A 621 31.05 7.86 -7.91
CA SER A 621 32.40 8.35 -7.59
C SER A 621 32.47 9.88 -7.65
N ALA A 622 31.81 10.51 -8.63
CA ALA A 622 31.71 11.96 -8.73
C ALA A 622 30.94 12.59 -7.56
N ALA A 623 29.77 12.02 -7.22
CA ALA A 623 29.01 12.41 -6.04
C ALA A 623 29.89 12.42 -4.78
N ILE A 624 30.58 11.32 -4.47
CA ILE A 624 31.44 11.15 -3.29
C ILE A 624 32.67 12.09 -3.33
N TYR A 625 33.16 12.46 -4.51
CA TYR A 625 34.26 13.44 -4.62
C TYR A 625 33.80 14.87 -4.28
N PHE A 626 32.68 15.31 -4.86
CA PHE A 626 32.18 16.68 -4.66
C PHE A 626 31.54 16.91 -3.28
N ASP A 627 31.12 15.84 -2.59
CA ASP A 627 30.59 15.85 -1.22
C ASP A 627 31.66 16.10 -0.14
N ARG A 628 32.95 16.09 -0.48
CA ARG A 628 34.02 16.20 0.52
C ARG A 628 34.11 17.59 1.10
N ASP A 629 34.38 17.68 2.39
CA ASP A 629 34.59 18.94 3.12
C ASP A 629 35.67 19.84 2.47
N ASN A 630 36.68 19.24 1.82
CA ASN A 630 37.75 19.97 1.13
C ASN A 630 37.47 20.30 -0.36
N VAL A 631 36.30 19.93 -0.88
CA VAL A 631 35.81 20.30 -2.22
C VAL A 631 34.58 21.20 -2.11
N GLY A 632 33.60 20.83 -1.27
CA GLY A 632 32.52 21.71 -0.81
C GLY A 632 31.52 22.14 -1.88
N LEU A 633 31.15 21.23 -2.80
CA LEU A 633 30.20 21.47 -3.88
C LEU A 633 28.97 20.53 -3.78
N PRO A 634 28.07 20.77 -2.80
CA PRO A 634 26.95 19.89 -2.51
C PRO A 634 25.91 19.84 -3.64
N GLY A 635 25.71 20.92 -4.40
CA GLY A 635 24.81 20.92 -5.55
C GLY A 635 25.32 20.08 -6.72
N VAL A 636 26.62 20.13 -6.99
CA VAL A 636 27.30 19.24 -7.95
C VAL A 636 27.27 17.79 -7.47
N SER A 637 27.55 17.54 -6.18
CA SER A 637 27.41 16.20 -5.60
C SER A 637 26.00 15.65 -5.79
N MET A 638 24.98 16.46 -5.45
CA MET A 638 23.57 16.12 -5.57
C MET A 638 23.16 15.83 -7.02
N PHE A 639 23.63 16.62 -7.99
CA PHE A 639 23.42 16.35 -9.41
C PHE A 639 23.93 14.95 -9.79
N PHE A 640 25.15 14.59 -9.41
CA PHE A 640 25.71 13.28 -9.72
C PHE A 640 25.03 12.14 -8.94
N LYS A 641 24.53 12.38 -7.71
CA LYS A 641 23.67 11.43 -6.98
C LYS A 641 22.39 11.13 -7.77
N VAL A 642 21.68 12.16 -8.24
CA VAL A 642 20.43 12.00 -9.03
C VAL A 642 20.71 11.37 -10.39
N ALA A 643 21.73 11.82 -11.12
CA ALA A 643 22.12 11.24 -12.40
C ALA A 643 22.46 9.74 -12.28
N GLY A 644 23.16 9.33 -11.22
CA GLY A 644 23.41 7.92 -10.89
C GLY A 644 22.13 7.10 -10.73
N VAL A 645 21.14 7.64 -10.00
CA VAL A 645 19.81 7.01 -9.83
C VAL A 645 19.06 6.89 -11.16
N CYS A 646 19.09 7.92 -12.01
CA CYS A 646 18.46 7.85 -13.34
C CYS A 646 19.07 6.75 -14.23
N VAL A 647 20.40 6.62 -14.24
CA VAL A 647 21.11 5.58 -15.01
C VAL A 647 20.90 4.19 -14.42
N MET A 648 20.74 4.06 -13.10
CA MET A 648 20.36 2.81 -12.44
C MET A 648 18.93 2.38 -12.81
N ASN A 649 17.98 3.32 -12.85
CA ASN A 649 16.60 3.07 -13.27
C ASN A 649 16.55 2.57 -14.73
N GLU A 650 17.40 3.11 -15.61
CA GLU A 650 17.51 2.61 -16.99
C GLU A 650 18.02 1.15 -17.04
N GLN A 651 19.02 0.78 -16.23
CA GLN A 651 19.49 -0.61 -16.14
C GLN A 651 18.37 -1.57 -15.71
N TYR A 652 17.59 -1.20 -14.69
CA TYR A 652 16.44 -2.00 -14.26
C TYR A 652 15.39 -2.14 -15.35
N LYS A 653 15.05 -1.05 -16.05
CA LYS A 653 14.12 -1.08 -17.20
C LYS A 653 14.61 -2.01 -18.31
N ILE A 654 15.90 -1.98 -18.65
CA ILE A 654 16.49 -2.87 -19.67
C ILE A 654 16.51 -4.33 -19.20
N ALA A 655 16.92 -4.60 -17.96
CA ALA A 655 16.98 -5.96 -17.41
C ALA A 655 15.58 -6.59 -17.27
N ASP A 656 14.60 -5.84 -16.77
CA ASP A 656 13.20 -6.24 -16.67
C ASP A 656 12.59 -6.48 -18.06
N TRP A 657 12.83 -5.60 -19.03
CA TRP A 657 12.35 -5.78 -20.41
C TRP A 657 12.98 -7.01 -21.07
N LEU A 658 14.30 -7.23 -20.94
CA LEU A 658 14.97 -8.44 -21.41
C LEU A 658 14.38 -9.70 -20.77
N ASN A 659 14.25 -9.72 -19.44
CA ASN A 659 13.68 -10.86 -18.71
C ASN A 659 12.24 -11.16 -19.17
N LYS A 660 11.39 -10.14 -19.34
CA LYS A 660 10.02 -10.26 -19.86
C LYS A 660 9.94 -10.79 -21.29
N ARG A 661 10.98 -10.55 -22.10
CA ARG A 661 11.10 -11.01 -23.50
C ARG A 661 11.84 -12.34 -23.64
N GLY A 662 12.30 -12.95 -22.53
CA GLY A 662 13.11 -14.16 -22.56
C GLY A 662 14.52 -13.94 -23.10
N GLY A 663 15.05 -12.72 -23.04
CA GLY A 663 16.46 -12.45 -23.31
C GLY A 663 17.32 -12.74 -22.08
N ARG A 664 18.49 -13.37 -22.26
CA ARG A 664 19.44 -13.58 -21.16
C ARG A 664 20.03 -12.24 -20.72
N VAL A 665 19.79 -11.85 -19.47
CA VAL A 665 20.53 -10.76 -18.81
C VAL A 665 21.92 -11.27 -18.43
N SER A 666 22.96 -10.51 -18.78
CA SER A 666 24.36 -10.83 -18.54
C SER A 666 25.09 -9.59 -18.01
N PHE A 667 25.50 -9.64 -16.75
CA PHE A 667 26.34 -8.62 -16.14
C PHE A 667 27.81 -8.92 -16.41
N GLU A 668 28.54 -7.94 -16.93
CA GLU A 668 29.98 -8.03 -17.12
C GLU A 668 30.73 -7.45 -15.90
N PRO A 669 31.97 -7.89 -15.63
CA PRO A 669 32.80 -7.25 -14.61
C PRO A 669 32.96 -5.76 -14.89
N VAL A 670 32.49 -4.92 -13.96
CA VAL A 670 32.66 -3.47 -14.03
C VAL A 670 34.15 -3.15 -14.00
N ALA A 671 34.63 -2.42 -15.01
CA ALA A 671 36.05 -2.16 -15.19
C ALA A 671 36.63 -1.45 -13.95
N ALA A 672 37.77 -1.93 -13.45
CA ALA A 672 38.54 -1.23 -12.44
C ALA A 672 39.18 0.02 -13.08
N PRO A 673 39.18 1.19 -12.43
CA PRO A 673 39.84 2.38 -12.95
C PRO A 673 41.37 2.15 -13.02
N SER A 674 41.98 2.52 -14.13
CA SER A 674 43.43 2.43 -14.37
C SER A 674 44.22 3.22 -13.33
N THR A 675 45.34 2.66 -12.86
CA THR A 675 46.07 3.20 -11.71
C THR A 675 47.22 4.11 -12.12
N GLU A 676 46.95 5.39 -12.39
CA GLU A 676 48.01 6.40 -12.57
C GLU A 676 47.61 7.76 -11.96
N HIS A 677 48.58 8.49 -11.41
CA HIS A 677 48.39 9.77 -10.73
C HIS A 677 48.41 10.94 -11.73
N CYS A 678 47.53 11.93 -11.54
CA CYS A 678 47.78 13.30 -11.98
C CYS A 678 47.54 14.30 -10.85
N GLU A 679 48.60 15.05 -10.54
CA GLU A 679 48.57 16.22 -9.68
C GLU A 679 48.15 17.43 -10.52
N GLU A 680 46.91 17.88 -10.35
CA GLU A 680 46.51 19.30 -10.27
C GLU A 680 44.99 19.38 -10.00
N HIS A 681 44.46 20.60 -10.07
CA HIS A 681 43.25 21.13 -9.43
C HIS A 681 41.89 20.47 -9.79
N SER A 682 40.89 20.71 -8.94
CA SER A 682 39.51 20.24 -9.13
C SER A 682 38.87 20.88 -10.36
N ASP A 683 38.30 20.07 -11.25
CA ASP A 683 37.57 20.60 -12.39
C ASP A 683 36.13 20.04 -12.50
N VAL A 684 35.17 20.90 -12.13
CA VAL A 684 33.73 20.67 -12.27
C VAL A 684 33.37 20.56 -13.76
N LEU A 685 34.00 21.37 -14.63
CA LEU A 685 33.77 21.31 -16.06
C LEU A 685 34.20 19.95 -16.62
N ALA A 686 35.38 19.44 -16.28
CA ALA A 686 35.82 18.11 -16.70
C ALA A 686 34.82 17.00 -16.32
N ALA A 687 34.25 17.05 -15.11
CA ALA A 687 33.23 16.09 -14.67
C ALA A 687 31.94 16.18 -15.52
N PHE A 688 31.45 17.38 -15.81
CA PHE A 688 30.27 17.57 -16.66
C PHE A 688 30.54 17.29 -18.15
N VAL A 689 31.74 17.57 -18.66
CA VAL A 689 32.18 17.19 -20.02
C VAL A 689 32.21 15.66 -20.17
N LYS A 690 32.71 14.93 -19.17
CA LYS A 690 32.73 13.46 -19.17
C LYS A 690 31.33 12.88 -18.99
N SER A 691 30.48 13.51 -18.19
CA SER A 691 29.05 13.19 -18.12
C SER A 691 28.37 13.33 -19.48
N LEU A 692 28.56 14.46 -20.18
CA LEU A 692 28.02 14.71 -21.51
C LEU A 692 28.55 13.70 -22.55
N ALA A 693 29.84 13.37 -22.51
CA ALA A 693 30.43 12.35 -23.36
C ALA A 693 29.83 10.95 -23.11
N ALA A 694 29.58 10.60 -21.84
CA ALA A 694 28.97 9.33 -21.48
C ALA A 694 27.52 9.22 -21.98
N VAL A 695 26.71 10.28 -21.80
CA VAL A 695 25.34 10.33 -22.36
C VAL A 695 25.37 10.24 -23.89
N LYS A 696 26.34 10.89 -24.55
CA LYS A 696 26.50 10.81 -26.02
C LYS A 696 26.79 9.40 -26.50
N VAL A 697 27.74 8.69 -25.87
CA VAL A 697 28.04 7.28 -26.20
C VAL A 697 26.83 6.38 -25.90
N GLY A 698 26.09 6.65 -24.83
CA GLY A 698 24.82 5.95 -24.52
C GLY A 698 23.71 6.19 -25.54
N PHE A 699 23.66 7.37 -26.16
CA PHE A 699 22.74 7.72 -27.25
C PHE A 699 23.15 7.07 -28.58
N GLU A 700 24.44 7.11 -28.93
CA GLU A 700 24.99 6.43 -30.12
C GLU A 700 24.77 4.91 -30.06
N LYS A 701 24.95 4.29 -28.88
CA LYS A 701 24.60 2.87 -28.64
C LYS A 701 23.10 2.61 -28.80
N GLY A 702 22.25 3.52 -28.31
CA GLY A 702 20.80 3.46 -28.47
C GLY A 702 20.34 3.51 -29.93
N ASN A 703 20.94 4.39 -30.76
CA ASN A 703 20.60 4.50 -32.18
C ASN A 703 20.93 3.21 -32.96
N LYS A 704 22.10 2.62 -32.72
CA LYS A 704 22.48 1.31 -33.30
C LYS A 704 21.50 0.20 -32.89
N LEU A 705 21.02 0.23 -31.66
CA LEU A 705 20.03 -0.73 -31.16
C LEU A 705 18.63 -0.49 -31.79
N TYR A 706 18.26 0.77 -32.05
CA TYR A 706 17.03 1.13 -32.75
C TYR A 706 17.05 0.69 -34.23
N GLU A 707 18.19 0.88 -34.90
CA GLU A 707 18.43 0.36 -36.26
C GLU A 707 18.31 -1.18 -36.30
N ALA A 708 18.94 -1.88 -35.34
CA ALA A 708 18.84 -3.33 -35.22
C ALA A 708 17.39 -3.80 -34.95
N ALA A 709 16.65 -3.10 -34.08
CA ALA A 709 15.24 -3.40 -33.79
C ALA A 709 14.34 -3.21 -35.02
N THR A 710 14.56 -2.12 -35.76
CA THR A 710 13.83 -1.81 -37.00
C THR A 710 14.11 -2.85 -38.07
N LYS A 711 15.39 -3.22 -38.26
CA LYS A 711 15.82 -4.26 -39.21
C LYS A 711 15.29 -5.65 -38.86
N ALA A 712 15.13 -5.96 -37.56
CA ALA A 712 14.54 -7.20 -37.07
C ALA A 712 13.00 -7.24 -37.17
N GLY A 713 12.34 -6.13 -37.51
CA GLY A 713 10.87 -6.04 -37.51
C GLY A 713 10.25 -6.11 -36.11
N ASP A 714 11.03 -5.88 -35.05
CA ASP A 714 10.58 -6.04 -33.66
C ASP A 714 9.98 -4.73 -33.12
N ALA A 715 8.71 -4.49 -33.44
CA ALA A 715 7.99 -3.28 -33.06
C ALA A 715 8.05 -2.97 -31.55
N HIS A 716 8.10 -3.99 -30.68
CA HIS A 716 8.23 -3.80 -29.24
C HIS A 716 9.64 -3.34 -28.81
N ALA A 717 10.68 -3.78 -29.52
CA ALA A 717 12.04 -3.29 -29.30
C ALA A 717 12.20 -1.86 -29.86
N VAL A 718 11.60 -1.57 -31.01
CA VAL A 718 11.57 -0.22 -31.61
C VAL A 718 10.94 0.79 -30.63
N ASP A 719 9.75 0.48 -30.11
CA ASP A 719 9.05 1.33 -29.14
C ASP A 719 9.86 1.56 -27.85
N PHE A 720 10.34 0.48 -27.22
CA PHE A 720 11.14 0.54 -26.00
C PHE A 720 12.43 1.36 -26.16
N VAL A 721 13.16 1.16 -27.26
CA VAL A 721 14.42 1.88 -27.53
C VAL A 721 14.15 3.32 -27.92
N SER A 722 13.08 3.61 -28.66
CA SER A 722 12.69 5.00 -29.00
C SER A 722 12.41 5.83 -27.75
N THR A 723 11.81 5.22 -26.73
CA THR A 723 11.54 5.86 -25.45
C THR A 723 12.85 6.21 -24.72
N SER A 724 13.80 5.26 -24.60
CA SER A 724 15.14 5.53 -24.02
C SER A 724 15.90 6.63 -24.80
N LEU A 725 15.82 6.63 -26.13
CA LEU A 725 16.46 7.64 -26.97
C LEU A 725 15.91 9.05 -26.74
N ARG A 726 14.59 9.19 -26.62
CA ARG A 726 13.93 10.48 -26.32
C ARG A 726 14.35 11.04 -24.95
N GLN A 727 14.54 10.18 -23.95
CA GLN A 727 15.05 10.60 -22.64
C GLN A 727 16.50 11.06 -22.74
N LYS A 728 17.35 10.30 -23.45
CA LYS A 728 18.76 10.65 -23.66
C LYS A 728 18.96 11.93 -24.47
N SER A 729 18.09 12.25 -25.44
CA SER A 729 18.18 13.53 -26.17
C SER A 729 17.96 14.74 -25.27
N GLU A 730 17.05 14.68 -24.29
CA GLU A 730 16.87 15.78 -23.33
C GLU A 730 18.04 15.86 -22.33
N CYS A 731 18.57 14.73 -21.87
CA CYS A 731 19.80 14.70 -21.07
C CYS A 731 21.02 15.29 -21.82
N LEU A 732 21.13 15.09 -23.14
CA LEU A 732 22.17 15.71 -23.97
C LEU A 732 22.01 17.23 -24.04
N ARG A 733 20.77 17.74 -24.18
CA ARG A 733 20.48 19.18 -24.21
C ARG A 733 20.84 19.84 -22.88
N LEU A 734 20.40 19.26 -21.76
CA LEU A 734 20.71 19.74 -20.42
C LEU A 734 22.23 19.68 -20.13
N GLY A 735 22.88 18.55 -20.43
CA GLY A 735 24.32 18.39 -20.26
C GLY A 735 25.13 19.37 -21.10
N SER A 736 24.72 19.62 -22.36
CA SER A 736 25.36 20.62 -23.22
C SER A 736 25.15 22.05 -22.70
N HIS A 737 23.98 22.37 -22.16
CA HIS A 737 23.73 23.69 -21.57
C HIS A 737 24.62 23.92 -20.34
N ILE A 738 24.71 22.92 -19.45
CA ILE A 738 25.57 22.96 -18.26
C ILE A 738 27.05 23.10 -18.64
N VAL A 739 27.55 22.30 -19.59
CA VAL A 739 28.95 22.39 -20.06
C VAL A 739 29.26 23.75 -20.69
N THR A 740 28.34 24.32 -21.49
CA THR A 740 28.51 25.66 -22.05
C THR A 740 28.53 26.73 -20.97
N HIS A 741 27.66 26.67 -19.97
CA HIS A 741 27.68 27.61 -18.85
C HIS A 741 28.99 27.50 -18.05
N LEU A 742 29.41 26.28 -17.71
CA LEU A 742 30.65 26.04 -16.96
C LEU A 742 31.90 26.58 -17.66
N LYS A 743 32.01 26.44 -19.00
CA LYS A 743 33.11 27.04 -19.79
C LYS A 743 33.22 28.56 -19.67
N LEU A 744 32.14 29.26 -19.36
CA LEU A 744 32.15 30.72 -19.17
C LEU A 744 32.62 31.12 -17.77
N VAL A 745 32.56 30.20 -16.79
CA VAL A 745 32.79 30.49 -15.36
C VAL A 745 33.92 29.66 -14.72
N GLU A 746 34.54 28.75 -15.46
CA GLU A 746 35.55 27.77 -14.99
C GLU A 746 36.72 28.40 -14.20
N LYS A 747 37.06 29.67 -14.49
CA LYS A 747 38.19 30.39 -13.88
C LYS A 747 37.80 31.19 -12.63
N ASP A 748 36.51 31.31 -12.33
CA ASP A 748 35.99 32.05 -11.18
C ASP A 748 35.36 31.09 -10.16
N LYS A 749 36.06 30.91 -9.03
CA LYS A 749 35.62 30.07 -7.90
C LYS A 749 34.32 30.56 -7.26
N HIS A 750 34.01 31.85 -7.32
CA HIS A 750 32.76 32.40 -6.81
C HIS A 750 31.59 32.10 -7.77
N ALA A 751 31.81 32.24 -9.07
CA ALA A 751 30.84 31.86 -10.09
C ALA A 751 30.55 30.34 -10.08
N ILE A 752 31.56 29.49 -9.92
CA ILE A 752 31.37 28.03 -9.70
C ILE A 752 30.50 27.76 -8.47
N LYS A 753 30.69 28.49 -7.36
CA LYS A 753 29.88 28.33 -6.14
C LYS A 753 28.43 28.83 -6.32
N ASN A 754 28.19 29.80 -7.19
CA ASN A 754 26.85 30.24 -7.55
C ASN A 754 26.17 29.27 -8.53
N PHE A 755 26.93 28.67 -9.43
CA PHE A 755 26.46 27.56 -10.29
C PHE A 755 26.06 26.34 -9.45
N ASP A 756 26.88 25.92 -8.48
CA ASP A 756 26.57 24.83 -7.54
C ASP A 756 25.22 25.05 -6.83
N ARG A 757 24.95 26.28 -6.37
CA ARG A 757 23.68 26.67 -5.75
C ARG A 757 22.48 26.68 -6.70
N SER A 758 22.70 26.78 -8.02
CA SER A 758 21.63 26.78 -9.02
C SER A 758 21.23 25.38 -9.48
N LEU A 759 22.15 24.41 -9.43
CA LEU A 759 21.93 23.02 -9.87
C LEU A 759 20.70 22.33 -9.24
N PRO A 760 20.37 22.50 -7.94
CA PRO A 760 19.19 21.87 -7.34
C PRO A 760 17.87 22.18 -8.06
N ASN A 761 17.74 23.37 -8.66
CA ASN A 761 16.54 23.76 -9.40
C ASN A 761 16.40 22.98 -10.72
N CYS A 762 17.50 22.53 -11.32
CA CYS A 762 17.51 21.76 -12.56
C CYS A 762 17.27 20.24 -12.34
N LEU A 763 17.21 19.78 -11.09
CA LEU A 763 17.07 18.35 -10.78
C LEU A 763 15.64 17.83 -11.00
N VAL A 764 14.64 18.71 -10.95
CA VAL A 764 13.24 18.37 -11.22
C VAL A 764 13.10 17.93 -12.67
N ASP A 765 13.62 18.71 -13.61
CA ASP A 765 13.57 18.41 -15.05
C ASP A 765 14.35 17.14 -15.41
N LEU A 766 15.51 16.91 -14.76
CA LEU A 766 16.32 15.72 -14.95
C LEU A 766 15.61 14.44 -14.46
N ALA A 767 14.94 14.50 -13.30
CA ALA A 767 14.19 13.37 -12.76
C ALA A 767 12.93 13.08 -13.59
N PHE A 768 12.19 14.13 -13.96
CA PHE A 768 11.00 14.03 -14.80
C PHE A 768 11.34 13.42 -16.18
N SER A 769 12.42 13.90 -16.82
CA SER A 769 12.90 13.40 -18.12
C SER A 769 13.33 11.92 -18.09
N ALA A 770 13.74 11.37 -16.94
CA ALA A 770 14.05 9.95 -16.78
C ALA A 770 12.80 9.06 -16.62
N GLY A 771 11.59 9.64 -16.69
CA GLY A 771 10.33 8.94 -16.46
C GLY A 771 10.22 8.48 -15.00
N ILE A 772 10.57 9.39 -14.08
CA ILE A 772 10.37 9.25 -12.64
C ILE A 772 9.15 10.10 -12.26
N GLU A 773 7.97 9.68 -12.71
CA GLU A 773 6.70 10.24 -12.29
C GLU A 773 6.13 9.46 -11.09
N SER A 774 5.42 10.16 -10.21
CA SER A 774 4.86 9.71 -8.92
C SER A 774 5.85 9.40 -7.76
N THR A 775 5.83 10.31 -6.79
CA THR A 775 5.84 10.14 -5.31
C THR A 775 6.78 9.17 -4.57
N ALA A 776 7.38 8.12 -5.13
CA ALA A 776 8.30 7.24 -4.42
C ALA A 776 9.76 7.73 -4.48
N SER A 777 10.29 7.92 -5.69
CA SER A 777 11.71 8.27 -5.86
C SER A 777 12.01 9.74 -5.55
N ALA A 778 11.05 10.65 -5.71
CA ALA A 778 11.16 12.03 -5.25
C ALA A 778 11.15 12.12 -3.70
N LYS A 779 10.41 11.24 -3.01
CA LYS A 779 10.49 11.09 -1.53
C LYS A 779 11.82 10.49 -1.09
N LEU A 780 12.39 9.54 -1.85
CA LEU A 780 13.75 9.04 -1.59
C LEU A 780 14.79 10.16 -1.75
N ILE A 781 14.76 10.91 -2.86
CA ILE A 781 15.66 12.04 -3.09
C ILE A 781 15.50 13.09 -1.98
N LYS A 782 14.27 13.44 -1.59
CA LYS A 782 14.02 14.44 -0.53
C LYS A 782 14.34 13.93 0.90
N GLY A 783 14.00 12.68 1.21
CA GLY A 783 14.33 12.03 2.49
C GLY A 783 15.79 11.61 2.65
N SER A 784 16.58 11.64 1.56
CA SER A 784 18.05 11.59 1.59
C SER A 784 18.70 12.98 1.69
N ILE A 785 17.99 14.07 1.37
CA ILE A 785 18.47 15.45 1.63
C ILE A 785 18.43 15.76 3.13
N GLU A 786 17.43 15.24 3.85
CA GLU A 786 17.20 15.56 5.28
C GLU A 786 18.00 14.65 6.25
N ARG A 787 18.67 13.60 5.78
CA ARG A 787 19.37 12.59 6.62
C ARG A 787 20.86 12.40 6.33
N VAL A 788 21.59 13.51 6.21
CA VAL A 788 23.07 13.49 6.03
C VAL A 788 23.81 13.05 7.30
N ASP A 789 23.21 13.22 8.49
CA ASP A 789 23.86 12.85 9.76
C ASP A 789 23.58 11.41 10.25
N GLU A 790 22.39 10.85 9.99
CA GLU A 790 22.04 9.50 10.46
C GLU A 790 22.77 8.38 9.70
N TRP A 791 23.15 8.62 8.45
CA TRP A 791 23.80 7.61 7.59
C TRP A 791 25.25 7.26 8.03
N LYS A 792 25.81 8.00 8.99
CA LYS A 792 27.13 7.70 9.60
C LYS A 792 27.08 6.56 10.63
N SER A 793 25.90 6.12 11.08
CA SER A 793 25.75 5.29 12.28
C SER A 793 25.27 3.84 12.08
N SER A 794 24.61 3.52 10.95
CA SER A 794 23.74 2.34 10.85
C SER A 794 24.22 1.18 9.95
N MET A 795 25.46 1.19 9.47
CA MET A 795 26.07 -0.01 8.86
C MET A 795 27.17 -0.62 9.74
N VAL A 796 26.74 -1.45 10.70
CA VAL A 796 27.57 -2.54 11.22
C VAL A 796 27.62 -3.65 10.16
N ALA A 797 28.44 -3.41 9.14
CA ALA A 797 28.93 -4.43 8.22
C ALA A 797 30.46 -4.28 8.13
N LYS A 798 31.17 -4.99 9.01
CA LYS A 798 32.64 -5.10 8.98
C LYS A 798 33.07 -6.55 9.26
N PRO A 799 34.20 -7.03 8.70
CA PRO A 799 35.14 -6.29 7.83
C PRO A 799 35.29 -6.92 6.43
N LEU A 800 34.99 -6.12 5.40
CA LEU A 800 35.85 -6.08 4.19
C LEU A 800 36.72 -4.80 4.19
N PHE A 801 36.59 -3.97 5.22
CA PHE A 801 37.37 -2.77 5.48
C PHE A 801 38.50 -3.08 6.47
N ASP A 802 39.67 -3.43 5.93
CA ASP A 802 40.96 -3.21 6.59
C ASP A 802 42.04 -2.87 5.55
N THR A 803 41.73 -1.90 4.68
CA THR A 803 42.66 -1.27 3.74
C THR A 803 42.47 0.26 3.69
N PRO A 804 43.53 1.05 3.40
CA PRO A 804 43.57 2.50 3.65
C PRO A 804 42.80 3.33 2.59
N GLU A 805 41.47 3.33 2.67
CA GLU A 805 40.61 3.70 1.54
C GLU A 805 40.14 5.17 1.45
N ALA A 806 40.43 6.02 2.44
CA ALA A 806 40.27 7.46 2.28
C ALA A 806 41.17 8.03 1.16
N CYS A 807 42.35 7.45 0.96
CA CYS A 807 43.19 7.72 -0.22
C CYS A 807 42.60 7.06 -1.48
N VAL A 808 42.09 5.84 -1.39
CA VAL A 808 41.52 5.10 -2.54
C VAL A 808 40.32 5.84 -3.16
N ALA A 809 39.45 6.48 -2.38
CA ALA A 809 38.37 7.30 -2.92
C ALA A 809 38.88 8.53 -3.69
N LYS A 810 40.00 9.14 -3.28
CA LYS A 810 40.66 10.24 -4.01
C LYS A 810 41.25 9.74 -5.33
N GLU A 811 41.82 8.55 -5.30
CA GLU A 811 42.37 7.88 -6.48
C GLU A 811 41.30 7.45 -7.48
N VAL A 812 40.23 6.77 -7.06
CA VAL A 812 39.17 6.28 -7.96
C VAL A 812 38.54 7.41 -8.78
N TRP A 813 38.33 8.59 -8.19
CA TRP A 813 37.79 9.73 -8.92
C TRP A 813 38.81 10.40 -9.86
N LYS A 814 40.06 10.59 -9.41
CA LYS A 814 41.13 11.16 -10.25
C LYS A 814 41.57 10.24 -11.39
N ARG A 815 41.42 8.92 -11.23
CA ARG A 815 41.81 7.91 -12.24
C ARG A 815 40.78 7.76 -13.36
N ALA A 816 39.50 7.91 -13.06
CA ALA A 816 38.45 8.03 -14.08
C ALA A 816 38.50 9.36 -14.89
N LEU A 817 39.47 10.23 -14.59
CA LEU A 817 39.74 11.46 -15.33
C LEU A 817 40.83 11.31 -16.41
N VAL A 818 41.41 10.12 -16.62
CA VAL A 818 42.13 9.74 -17.84
C VAL A 818 41.22 8.87 -18.69
#